data_AF-A0A2X4RCI3-F1
#
_entry.id   AF-A0A2X4RCI3-F1
#
_cell.length_a   1.000
_cell.length_b   1.000
_cell.length_c   1.000
_cell.angle_alpha   90.00
_cell.angle_beta   90.00
_cell.angle_gamma   90.00
#
_symmetry.space_group_name_H-M   'P 1'
#
loop_
_entity.id
_entity.type
_entity.pdbx_description
1 polymer ?
#
loop_
_entity_poly.entity_id
_entity_poly.type
_entity_poly.pdbx_seq_one_letter_code
_entity_poly.pdbx_strand_id
1 'polypeptide(L)'
;MVEVLARLILAAVSGGITFLAVEPRGWWAAGIIGIALLVAALSPWRSDVSKLQPTLAWAALIAAVHSAVLYLFTLPWIGELVGSMPYIALAIFLSLYSILLGIGGAALLRWRHGFALFPFFYVAVELLRSSVPFGGFSWVRLAWGQIEGPLAYLAPWGGPALISFAVVCVAAGLVGLARAPKLACALMALPLLAGLLAGFGINRPGNTTGSVTAAAVQGNVPRLGLDFAAQRRAVLDNHVRVTEQAAQDGAHPDIVIWPENASDINPFTNQDARALIDASAHDIDAPILVGTLTTDEVGARNTMQVFNPDGTVGEHHHKKYLQPFGETMPMRDFFAKITDLVDLAGDMKPGDGPGVVTMAGTTVGVATCYEVSFDQAFRTAINNGAQILTTPTNNATFSDSDMTYQQLAMSRLRALETDRAVIVAATSGVSAIVHPDGSVSQASGIFEPAYLEEELPLREGRTFAVRYGSILQWLMVIIGTVCALLAVYSTRVSRGSAPRKEVLRSKELVSSTRESTLVIIPTYNEIENLPLITGRVREATPEVHILIVDDNSPDGTGEAADKLAAEDANLHVLHREGKGGLLGAYIAGFEWGLEKDYQVLCEMDADGSHAPEQLHLLLEEIDKGADLVIGSRYVPGGETVNWPANRELLSRLGNRYISVALGAGINDMTAGYRAFRRELLEHLDFDSLSKAGYIFQVDVAFRAIKDGFDVREVPITFTERELGESKLDGSFVKDSLLEVTKWGIAHRSEQVSDFSGEVSKLASRTVDDLELGAKATKAKNAISDFVNDVTHLVSNTLKR
;
A
#
# COMPACT_ATOMS: atom_id res chain seq x y z
N MET A 1 26.39 4.25 11.66
CA MET A 1 26.56 2.82 11.31
C MET A 1 26.07 1.91 12.43
N VAL A 2 26.54 2.07 13.67
CA VAL A 2 26.12 1.25 14.84
C VAL A 2 24.60 1.27 15.08
N GLU A 3 23.95 2.44 15.05
CA GLU A 3 22.49 2.52 15.25
C GLU A 3 21.70 1.80 14.14
N VAL A 4 22.12 1.93 12.89
CA VAL A 4 21.46 1.25 11.75
C VAL A 4 21.59 -0.25 11.91
N LEU A 5 22.78 -0.75 12.25
CA LEU A 5 23.01 -2.17 12.49
C LEU A 5 22.15 -2.68 13.66
N ALA A 6 22.06 -1.94 14.76
CA ALA A 6 21.21 -2.29 15.90
C ALA A 6 19.72 -2.39 15.50
N ARG A 7 19.22 -1.47 14.67
CA ARG A 7 17.84 -1.51 14.15
C ARG A 7 17.60 -2.72 13.23
N LEU A 8 18.57 -3.07 12.39
CA LEU A 8 18.48 -4.25 11.52
C LEU A 8 18.50 -5.55 12.33
N ILE A 9 19.35 -5.64 13.35
CA ILE A 9 19.36 -6.77 14.29
C ILE A 9 18.01 -6.86 15.01
N LEU A 10 17.49 -5.73 15.50
CA LEU A 10 16.19 -5.67 16.16
C LEU A 10 15.05 -6.12 15.24
N ALA A 11 15.09 -5.74 13.96
CA ALA A 11 14.14 -6.20 12.94
C ALA A 11 14.24 -7.70 12.66
N ALA A 12 15.46 -8.24 12.56
CA ALA A 12 15.66 -9.68 12.37
C ALA A 12 15.14 -10.48 13.57
N VAL A 13 15.48 -10.06 14.79
CA VAL A 13 14.96 -10.65 16.04
C VAL A 13 13.44 -10.53 16.11
N SER A 14 12.90 -9.39 15.72
CA SER A 14 11.46 -9.15 15.63
C SER A 14 10.76 -10.17 14.72
N GLY A 15 11.28 -10.41 13.51
CA GLY A 15 10.75 -11.41 12.59
C GLY A 15 10.81 -12.83 13.15
N GLY A 16 11.94 -13.20 13.76
CA GLY A 16 12.14 -14.50 14.40
C GLY A 16 11.22 -14.74 15.61
N ILE A 17 10.96 -13.71 16.41
CA ILE A 17 10.00 -13.81 17.53
C ILE A 17 8.57 -13.90 17.01
N THR A 18 8.17 -13.12 16.00
CA THR A 18 6.84 -13.24 15.40
C THR A 18 6.58 -14.66 14.87
N PHE A 19 7.59 -15.31 14.31
CA PHE A 19 7.49 -16.71 13.86
C PHE A 19 7.12 -17.70 14.97
N LEU A 20 7.51 -17.46 16.23
CA LEU A 20 7.16 -18.34 17.34
C LEU A 20 5.64 -18.39 17.64
N ALA A 21 4.88 -17.43 17.12
CA ALA A 21 3.42 -17.45 17.19
C ALA A 21 2.78 -18.40 16.16
N VAL A 22 3.52 -18.78 15.11
CA VAL A 22 3.01 -19.65 14.04
C VAL A 22 2.96 -21.10 14.52
N GLU A 23 1.85 -21.80 14.26
CA GLU A 23 1.74 -23.24 14.56
C GLU A 23 2.82 -24.05 13.83
N PRO A 24 3.37 -25.12 14.45
CA PRO A 24 2.92 -25.79 15.69
C PRO A 24 3.41 -25.16 17.00
N ARG A 25 4.12 -24.02 16.96
CA ARG A 25 4.71 -23.42 18.17
C ARG A 25 3.67 -22.68 19.01
N GLY A 26 2.71 -22.03 18.35
CA GLY A 26 1.48 -21.50 18.98
C GLY A 26 1.68 -20.42 20.05
N TRP A 27 2.87 -19.81 20.19
CA TRP A 27 3.11 -18.82 21.24
C TRP A 27 2.55 -17.45 20.84
N TRP A 28 1.23 -17.28 20.99
CA TRP A 28 0.49 -16.10 20.49
C TRP A 28 1.07 -14.76 20.98
N ALA A 29 1.58 -14.70 22.22
CA ALA A 29 2.18 -13.49 22.77
C ALA A 29 3.46 -13.06 22.02
N ALA A 30 4.17 -14.01 21.41
CA ALA A 30 5.32 -13.73 20.57
C ALA A 30 4.95 -12.87 19.36
N GLY A 31 3.75 -13.02 18.81
CA GLY A 31 3.26 -12.17 17.72
C GLY A 31 3.18 -10.69 18.15
N ILE A 32 2.67 -10.43 19.36
CA ILE A 32 2.62 -9.07 19.93
C ILE A 32 4.02 -8.54 20.19
N ILE A 33 4.89 -9.33 20.81
CA ILE A 33 6.26 -8.93 21.17
C ILE A 33 7.07 -8.65 19.89
N GLY A 34 7.03 -9.57 18.92
CA GLY A 34 7.71 -9.44 17.65
C GLY A 34 7.30 -8.17 16.92
N ILE A 35 5.99 -7.90 16.78
CA ILE A 35 5.52 -6.65 16.17
C ILE A 35 5.89 -5.41 17.00
N ALA A 36 5.90 -5.48 18.34
CA ALA A 36 6.33 -4.36 19.16
C ALA A 36 7.80 -4.00 18.92
N LEU A 37 8.66 -5.00 18.72
CA LEU A 37 10.07 -4.79 18.36
C LEU A 37 10.21 -4.18 16.95
N LEU A 38 9.37 -4.56 15.97
CA LEU A 38 9.32 -3.91 14.66
C LEU A 38 8.92 -2.44 14.80
N VAL A 39 7.85 -2.14 15.54
CA VAL A 39 7.40 -0.77 15.79
C VAL A 39 8.48 0.04 16.50
N ALA A 40 9.20 -0.54 17.46
CA ALA A 40 10.33 0.08 18.13
C ALA A 40 11.51 0.34 17.17
N ALA A 41 11.82 -0.59 16.27
CA ALA A 41 12.87 -0.47 15.26
C ALA A 41 12.56 0.64 14.22
N LEU A 42 11.28 0.85 13.90
CA LEU A 42 10.82 1.91 13.00
C LEU A 42 10.61 3.27 13.70
N SER A 43 10.47 3.27 15.03
CA SER A 43 10.22 4.48 15.81
C SER A 43 11.48 5.34 15.99
N PRO A 44 11.33 6.68 16.05
CA PRO A 44 12.42 7.58 16.45
C PRO A 44 12.94 7.27 17.86
N TRP A 45 14.27 7.09 18.01
CA TRP A 45 14.92 6.86 19.31
C TRP A 45 15.37 8.19 19.94
N ARG A 46 15.25 8.31 21.27
CA ARG A 46 15.70 9.49 22.03
C ARG A 46 17.18 9.33 22.35
N SER A 47 18.08 9.87 21.54
CA SER A 47 19.48 10.06 21.93
C SER A 47 19.96 11.44 21.53
N ASP A 48 20.66 12.13 22.44
CA ASP A 48 21.29 13.45 22.20
C ASP A 48 22.38 13.39 21.10
N VAL A 49 22.75 12.18 20.65
CA VAL A 49 23.79 11.93 19.64
C VAL A 49 23.20 11.77 18.22
N SER A 50 21.88 11.74 18.03
CA SER A 50 21.30 11.40 16.72
C SER A 50 20.43 12.50 16.11
N LYS A 51 21.04 13.36 15.28
CA LYS A 51 20.36 14.05 14.15
C LYS A 51 19.95 13.08 13.02
N LEU A 52 20.07 11.76 13.22
CA LEU A 52 19.88 10.71 12.22
C LEU A 52 18.67 9.83 12.55
N GLN A 53 17.46 10.37 12.40
CA GLN A 53 16.29 9.49 12.25
C GLN A 53 16.47 8.60 11.01
N PRO A 54 16.07 7.31 11.04
CA PRO A 54 16.18 6.46 9.86
C PRO A 54 15.46 7.13 8.70
N THR A 55 16.17 7.31 7.57
CA THR A 55 15.55 7.78 6.33
C THR A 55 14.42 6.83 5.97
N LEU A 56 13.45 7.28 5.17
CA LEU A 56 12.38 6.40 4.71
C LEU A 56 12.94 5.17 3.96
N ALA A 57 14.08 5.31 3.27
CA ALA A 57 14.80 4.21 2.64
C ALA A 57 15.37 3.19 3.66
N TRP A 58 15.97 3.66 4.77
CA TRP A 58 16.42 2.75 5.83
C TRP A 58 15.24 2.08 6.54
N ALA A 59 14.14 2.79 6.75
CA ALA A 59 12.93 2.21 7.32
C ALA A 59 12.32 1.12 6.43
N ALA A 60 12.36 1.29 5.10
CA ALA A 60 11.98 0.25 4.15
C ALA A 60 12.81 -1.02 4.36
N LEU A 61 14.14 -0.89 4.47
CA LEU A 61 15.02 -2.03 4.70
C LEU A 61 14.74 -2.72 6.04
N ILE A 62 14.54 -1.95 7.13
CA ILE A 62 14.22 -2.49 8.46
C ILE A 62 12.96 -3.37 8.40
N ALA A 63 11.88 -2.88 7.77
CA ALA A 63 10.65 -3.64 7.63
C ALA A 63 10.80 -4.85 6.69
N ALA A 64 11.58 -4.72 5.62
CA ALA A 64 11.88 -5.84 4.72
C ALA A 64 12.68 -6.95 5.43
N VAL A 65 13.64 -6.62 6.30
CA VAL A 65 14.41 -7.60 7.09
C VAL A 65 13.52 -8.35 8.07
N HIS A 66 12.62 -7.66 8.78
CA HIS A 66 11.63 -8.32 9.65
C HIS A 66 10.84 -9.38 8.89
N SER A 67 10.25 -8.98 7.76
CA SER A 67 9.40 -9.87 6.96
C SER A 67 10.20 -10.99 6.31
N ALA A 68 11.42 -10.73 5.87
CA ALA A 68 12.28 -11.75 5.28
C ALA A 68 12.57 -12.86 6.28
N VAL A 69 12.96 -12.50 7.51
CA VAL A 69 13.21 -13.50 8.56
C VAL A 69 11.92 -14.26 8.91
N LEU A 70 10.80 -13.56 9.08
CA LEU A 70 9.51 -14.19 9.37
C LEU A 70 9.12 -15.21 8.29
N TYR A 71 9.16 -14.82 7.02
CA TYR A 71 8.69 -15.67 5.91
C TYR A 71 9.69 -16.78 5.56
N LEU A 72 11.00 -16.55 5.72
CA LEU A 72 12.02 -17.59 5.57
C LEU A 72 11.87 -18.70 6.61
N PHE A 73 11.36 -18.40 7.82
CA PHE A 73 11.04 -19.43 8.80
C PHE A 73 9.64 -20.03 8.65
N THR A 74 8.67 -19.26 8.15
CA THR A 74 7.27 -19.73 8.03
C THR A 74 7.04 -20.68 6.85
N LEU A 75 7.72 -20.44 5.72
CA LEU A 75 7.46 -21.08 4.43
C LEU A 75 8.41 -22.21 3.95
N PRO A 76 9.41 -22.72 4.70
CA PRO A 76 10.28 -23.81 4.23
C PRO A 76 9.53 -25.04 3.69
N TRP A 77 8.33 -25.33 4.19
CA TRP A 77 7.49 -26.44 3.73
C TRP A 77 7.18 -26.40 2.23
N ILE A 78 7.17 -25.24 1.58
CA ILE A 78 7.01 -25.12 0.13
C ILE A 78 8.21 -25.75 -0.60
N GLY A 79 9.39 -25.69 0.01
CA GLY A 79 10.62 -26.22 -0.53
C GLY A 79 10.65 -27.74 -0.67
N GLU A 80 9.79 -28.46 0.04
CA GLU A 80 9.68 -29.93 -0.07
C GLU A 80 9.24 -30.37 -1.47
N LEU A 81 8.41 -29.55 -2.14
CA LEU A 81 7.91 -29.85 -3.48
C LEU A 81 8.83 -29.34 -4.60
N VAL A 82 9.22 -28.07 -4.52
CA VAL A 82 9.85 -27.33 -5.63
C VAL A 82 11.32 -26.98 -5.37
N GLY A 83 11.88 -27.44 -4.24
CA GLY A 83 13.25 -27.15 -3.82
C GLY A 83 13.40 -25.83 -3.08
N SER A 84 14.61 -25.56 -2.58
CA SER A 84 14.82 -24.42 -1.68
C SER A 84 14.73 -23.06 -2.37
N MET A 85 15.12 -22.97 -3.64
CA MET A 85 15.23 -21.69 -4.32
C MET A 85 13.86 -21.01 -4.55
N PRO A 86 12.80 -21.71 -5.01
CA PRO A 86 11.49 -21.09 -5.17
C PRO A 86 10.86 -20.59 -3.86
N TYR A 87 10.99 -21.30 -2.73
CA TYR A 87 10.44 -20.80 -1.48
C TYR A 87 11.21 -19.56 -0.98
N ILE A 88 12.54 -19.54 -1.13
CA ILE A 88 13.34 -18.37 -0.77
C ILE A 88 12.92 -17.16 -1.62
N ALA A 89 12.75 -17.38 -2.94
CA ALA A 89 12.27 -16.34 -3.84
C ALA A 89 10.89 -15.82 -3.45
N LEU A 90 9.95 -16.70 -3.07
CA LEU A 90 8.64 -16.32 -2.57
C LEU A 90 8.74 -15.53 -1.26
N ALA A 91 9.53 -15.99 -0.29
CA ALA A 91 9.73 -15.30 0.99
C ALA A 91 10.30 -13.88 0.78
N ILE A 92 11.27 -13.73 -0.12
CA ILE A 92 11.83 -12.43 -0.50
C ILE A 92 10.76 -11.57 -1.18
N PHE A 93 10.02 -12.11 -2.15
CA PHE A 93 8.95 -11.39 -2.85
C PHE A 93 7.87 -10.87 -1.88
N LEU A 94 7.41 -11.71 -0.95
CA LEU A 94 6.45 -11.32 0.08
C LEU A 94 7.00 -10.23 1.00
N SER A 95 8.31 -10.21 1.22
CA SER A 95 8.98 -9.19 2.05
C SER A 95 9.06 -7.83 1.37
N LEU A 96 8.97 -7.76 0.03
CA LEU A 96 8.97 -6.50 -0.71
C LEU A 96 7.74 -5.64 -0.38
N TYR A 97 6.60 -6.24 -0.03
CA TYR A 97 5.42 -5.49 0.43
C TYR A 97 5.71 -4.67 1.69
N SER A 98 6.63 -5.15 2.53
CA SER A 98 7.02 -4.46 3.76
C SER A 98 7.88 -3.23 3.52
N ILE A 99 8.34 -2.97 2.29
CA ILE A 99 8.91 -1.66 1.91
C ILE A 99 7.88 -0.56 2.16
N LEU A 100 6.62 -0.78 1.75
CA LEU A 100 5.54 0.17 1.99
C LEU A 100 5.31 0.36 3.49
N LEU A 101 5.28 -0.74 4.26
CA LEU A 101 5.13 -0.71 5.71
C LEU A 101 6.27 0.09 6.37
N GLY A 102 7.50 -0.11 5.95
CA GLY A 102 8.66 0.63 6.44
C GLY A 102 8.56 2.13 6.17
N ILE A 103 8.23 2.51 4.92
CA ILE A 103 8.12 3.92 4.52
C ILE A 103 6.96 4.61 5.24
N GLY A 104 5.72 4.12 5.04
CA GLY A 104 4.53 4.75 5.59
C GLY A 104 4.43 4.60 7.10
N GLY A 105 4.83 3.44 7.63
CA GLY A 105 4.83 3.15 9.06
C GLY A 105 5.84 4.01 9.81
N ALA A 106 7.08 4.14 9.33
CA ALA A 106 8.06 5.03 9.98
C ALA A 106 7.64 6.50 9.87
N ALA A 107 7.05 6.93 8.75
CA ALA A 107 6.53 8.28 8.61
C ALA A 107 5.41 8.56 9.65
N LEU A 108 4.47 7.63 9.82
CA LEU A 108 3.43 7.72 10.85
C LEU A 108 4.04 7.77 12.26
N LEU A 109 4.99 6.89 12.56
CA LEU A 109 5.65 6.81 13.87
C LEU A 109 6.49 8.05 14.22
N ARG A 110 6.69 9.00 13.30
CA ARG A 110 7.27 10.32 13.62
C ARG A 110 6.26 11.27 14.24
N TRP A 111 4.97 11.11 13.94
CA TRP A 111 3.92 11.88 14.58
C TRP A 111 3.75 11.45 16.03
N ARG A 112 3.47 12.43 16.91
CA ARG A 112 3.31 12.20 18.37
C ARG A 112 2.35 11.05 18.69
N HIS A 113 1.22 10.99 17.99
CA HIS A 113 0.17 9.97 18.19
C HIS A 113 0.10 8.96 17.03
N GLY A 114 1.05 8.98 16.09
CA GLY A 114 0.96 8.16 14.88
C GLY A 114 1.09 6.65 15.13
N PHE A 115 1.60 6.22 16.29
CA PHE A 115 1.56 4.83 16.72
C PHE A 115 0.13 4.29 16.88
N ALA A 116 -0.87 5.15 17.12
CA ALA A 116 -2.29 4.76 17.12
C ALA A 116 -2.85 4.53 15.71
N LEU A 117 -2.22 5.12 14.69
CA LEU A 117 -2.61 4.99 13.27
C LEU A 117 -1.85 3.88 12.55
N PHE A 118 -0.69 3.47 13.08
CA PHE A 118 0.12 2.39 12.54
C PHE A 118 -0.65 1.06 12.32
N PRO A 119 -1.53 0.59 13.23
CA PRO A 119 -2.30 -0.65 13.03
C PRO A 119 -3.16 -0.65 11.76
N PHE A 120 -3.76 0.49 11.41
CA PHE A 120 -4.55 0.62 10.17
C PHE A 120 -3.69 0.43 8.93
N PHE A 121 -2.49 1.01 8.92
CA PHE A 121 -1.58 0.90 7.79
C PHE A 121 -0.93 -0.49 7.70
N TYR A 122 -0.69 -1.16 8.83
CA TYR A 122 -0.26 -2.56 8.84
C TYR A 122 -1.26 -3.46 8.13
N VAL A 123 -2.56 -3.34 8.46
CA VAL A 123 -3.63 -4.11 7.81
C VAL A 123 -3.74 -3.78 6.32
N ALA A 124 -3.53 -2.52 5.92
CA ALA A 124 -3.50 -2.13 4.51
C ALA A 124 -2.43 -2.89 3.71
N VAL A 125 -1.20 -2.98 4.25
CA VAL A 125 -0.10 -3.70 3.61
C VAL A 125 -0.32 -5.22 3.65
N GLU A 126 -0.85 -5.74 4.76
CA GLU A 126 -1.19 -7.17 4.89
C GLU A 126 -2.26 -7.58 3.86
N LEU A 127 -3.30 -6.77 3.65
CA LEU A 127 -4.33 -7.02 2.64
C LEU A 127 -3.73 -6.98 1.23
N LEU A 128 -2.91 -5.97 0.93
CA LEU A 128 -2.27 -5.87 -0.38
C LEU A 128 -1.48 -7.14 -0.72
N ARG A 129 -0.64 -7.62 0.21
CA ARG A 129 0.14 -8.87 0.08
C ARG A 129 -0.76 -10.11 -0.06
N SER A 130 -1.93 -10.08 0.58
CA SER A 130 -2.89 -11.20 0.60
C SER A 130 -3.88 -11.18 -0.55
N SER A 131 -3.81 -10.21 -1.47
CA SER A 131 -4.76 -10.07 -2.58
C SER A 131 -4.12 -9.88 -3.95
N VAL A 132 -2.88 -9.38 -4.02
CA VAL A 132 -2.21 -9.04 -5.28
C VAL A 132 -0.74 -9.51 -5.25
N PRO A 133 -0.16 -9.93 -6.39
CA PRO A 133 -0.81 -10.34 -7.63
C PRO A 133 -1.41 -11.75 -7.53
N PHE A 134 -2.14 -12.17 -8.57
CA PHE A 134 -2.65 -13.55 -8.75
C PHE A 134 -3.55 -14.05 -7.60
N GLY A 135 -4.33 -13.16 -7.00
CA GLY A 135 -5.14 -13.47 -5.82
C GLY A 135 -4.39 -13.36 -4.49
N GLY A 136 -3.06 -13.16 -4.52
CA GLY A 136 -2.23 -12.91 -3.35
C GLY A 136 -1.90 -14.17 -2.53
N PHE A 137 -1.21 -13.95 -1.41
CA PHE A 137 -0.72 -15.03 -0.53
C PHE A 137 -1.14 -14.82 0.93
N SER A 138 -2.40 -15.14 1.27
CA SER A 138 -2.99 -14.94 2.60
C SER A 138 -2.44 -15.84 3.70
N TRP A 139 -1.57 -16.80 3.37
CA TRP A 139 -1.01 -17.78 4.31
C TRP A 139 -0.21 -17.15 5.46
N VAL A 140 0.50 -16.02 5.23
CA VAL A 140 1.40 -15.41 6.23
C VAL A 140 0.78 -14.22 6.98
N ARG A 141 -0.55 -14.21 7.15
CA ARG A 141 -1.22 -13.17 7.96
C ARG A 141 -0.92 -13.36 9.45
N LEU A 142 -0.82 -12.25 10.16
CA LEU A 142 -0.50 -12.25 11.59
C LEU A 142 -1.57 -12.94 12.45
N ALA A 143 -2.83 -12.86 12.02
CA ALA A 143 -3.98 -13.41 12.73
C ALA A 143 -3.90 -14.92 13.00
N TRP A 144 -3.26 -15.70 12.12
CA TRP A 144 -3.20 -17.16 12.26
C TRP A 144 -2.45 -17.59 13.52
N GLY A 145 -1.39 -16.85 13.89
CA GLY A 145 -0.63 -17.11 15.10
C GLY A 145 -1.31 -16.64 16.39
N GLN A 146 -2.59 -16.27 16.36
CA GLN A 146 -3.34 -15.84 17.53
C GLN A 146 -4.39 -16.85 17.98
N ILE A 147 -4.49 -18.03 17.34
CA ILE A 147 -5.56 -19.00 17.61
C ILE A 147 -5.61 -19.45 19.08
N GLU A 148 -4.45 -19.53 19.74
CA GLU A 148 -4.33 -19.86 21.18
C GLU A 148 -4.49 -18.65 22.12
N GLY A 149 -4.70 -17.45 21.57
CA GLY A 149 -4.72 -16.20 22.31
C GLY A 149 -6.13 -15.60 22.48
N PRO A 150 -6.33 -14.70 23.46
CA PRO A 150 -7.64 -14.08 23.71
C PRO A 150 -8.13 -13.20 22.55
N LEU A 151 -7.23 -12.79 21.64
CA LEU A 151 -7.59 -11.99 20.48
C LEU A 151 -8.26 -12.82 19.37
N ALA A 152 -8.11 -14.16 19.36
CA ALA A 152 -8.82 -15.02 18.42
C ALA A 152 -10.34 -14.85 18.50
N TYR A 153 -10.85 -14.53 19.69
CA TYR A 153 -12.27 -14.31 19.96
C TYR A 153 -12.86 -13.05 19.30
N LEU A 154 -12.02 -12.23 18.65
CA LEU A 154 -12.47 -11.16 17.78
C LEU A 154 -12.84 -11.65 16.36
N ALA A 155 -12.57 -12.91 16.01
CA ALA A 155 -12.88 -13.48 14.70
C ALA A 155 -14.36 -13.30 14.29
N PRO A 156 -15.39 -13.56 15.13
CA PRO A 156 -16.78 -13.34 14.76
C PRO A 156 -17.15 -11.88 14.46
N TRP A 157 -16.30 -10.91 14.86
CA TRP A 157 -16.57 -9.47 14.76
C TRP A 157 -15.88 -8.80 13.58
N GLY A 158 -14.77 -9.34 13.10
CA GLY A 158 -14.08 -8.74 11.95
C GLY A 158 -13.14 -9.68 11.21
N GLY A 159 -13.22 -10.98 11.49
CA GLY A 159 -12.37 -12.00 10.91
C GLY A 159 -10.89 -11.75 11.21
N PRO A 160 -9.99 -12.30 10.37
CA PRO A 160 -8.56 -12.22 10.63
C PRO A 160 -8.02 -10.77 10.54
N ALA A 161 -8.67 -9.87 9.78
CA ALA A 161 -8.24 -8.47 9.67
C ALA A 161 -8.31 -7.71 11.02
N LEU A 162 -9.41 -7.90 11.76
CA LEU A 162 -9.58 -7.29 13.08
C LEU A 162 -8.61 -7.87 14.12
N ILE A 163 -8.28 -9.16 13.99
CA ILE A 163 -7.29 -9.81 14.86
C ILE A 163 -5.90 -9.21 14.60
N SER A 164 -5.45 -9.16 13.34
CA SER A 164 -4.18 -8.52 12.97
C SER A 164 -4.14 -7.06 13.46
N PHE A 165 -5.22 -6.31 13.28
CA PHE A 165 -5.36 -4.94 13.80
C PHE A 165 -5.18 -4.88 15.32
N ALA A 166 -5.88 -5.74 16.07
CA ALA A 166 -5.83 -5.79 17.52
C ALA A 166 -4.43 -6.12 18.05
N VAL A 167 -3.75 -7.11 17.45
CA VAL A 167 -2.36 -7.47 17.81
C VAL A 167 -1.45 -6.26 17.64
N VAL A 168 -1.57 -5.56 16.50
CA VAL A 168 -0.73 -4.41 16.19
C VAL A 168 -1.08 -3.21 17.09
N CYS A 169 -2.34 -3.03 17.50
CA CYS A 169 -2.73 -2.04 18.50
C CYS A 169 -2.01 -2.26 19.84
N VAL A 170 -2.03 -3.49 20.35
CA VAL A 170 -1.36 -3.83 21.62
C VAL A 170 0.16 -3.62 21.47
N ALA A 171 0.75 -4.11 20.38
CA ALA A 171 2.17 -3.97 20.10
C ALA A 171 2.63 -2.51 19.96
N ALA A 172 1.88 -1.69 19.22
CA ALA A 172 2.17 -0.26 19.06
C ALA A 172 1.91 0.52 20.36
N GLY A 173 0.94 0.11 21.17
CA GLY A 173 0.68 0.64 22.50
C GLY A 173 1.88 0.45 23.43
N LEU A 174 2.49 -0.74 23.47
CA LEU A 174 3.69 -1.01 24.27
C LEU A 174 4.82 -0.01 23.98
N VAL A 175 5.08 0.27 22.69
CA VAL A 175 6.08 1.27 22.28
C VAL A 175 5.61 2.70 22.57
N GLY A 176 4.31 2.95 22.45
CA GLY A 176 3.67 4.23 22.71
C GLY A 176 3.70 4.70 24.17
N LEU A 177 3.92 3.81 25.14
CA LEU A 177 3.96 4.14 26.58
C LEU A 177 4.95 5.26 26.90
N ALA A 178 6.12 5.27 26.24
CA ALA A 178 7.15 6.29 26.42
C ALA A 178 6.78 7.67 25.84
N ARG A 179 5.70 7.75 25.04
CA ARG A 179 5.30 8.94 24.27
C ARG A 179 3.97 9.53 24.71
N ALA A 180 2.94 8.70 24.82
CA ALA A 180 1.59 9.10 25.21
C ALA A 180 0.94 7.97 26.03
N PRO A 181 1.26 7.85 27.33
CA PRO A 181 0.93 6.68 28.14
C PRO A 181 -0.58 6.41 28.25
N LYS A 182 -1.42 7.44 28.38
CA LYS A 182 -2.89 7.26 28.45
C LYS A 182 -3.45 6.63 27.17
N LEU A 183 -3.04 7.12 26.00
CA LEU A 183 -3.47 6.58 24.70
C LEU A 183 -2.90 5.18 24.47
N ALA A 184 -1.65 4.95 24.85
CA ALA A 184 -1.00 3.64 24.78
C ALA A 184 -1.71 2.59 25.65
N CYS A 185 -2.04 2.94 26.90
CA CYS A 185 -2.82 2.07 27.78
C CYS A 185 -4.19 1.74 27.17
N ALA A 186 -4.87 2.71 26.54
CA ALA A 186 -6.14 2.45 25.86
C ALA A 186 -5.97 1.50 24.66
N LEU A 187 -4.94 1.70 23.83
CA LEU A 187 -4.64 0.83 22.69
C LEU A 187 -4.28 -0.61 23.08
N MET A 188 -3.75 -0.81 24.29
CA MET A 188 -3.48 -2.15 24.82
C MET A 188 -4.72 -2.76 25.49
N ALA A 189 -5.38 -2.00 26.37
CA ALA A 189 -6.47 -2.51 27.18
C ALA A 189 -7.73 -2.79 26.35
N LEU A 190 -8.09 -1.91 25.40
CA LEU A 190 -9.34 -2.07 24.66
C LEU A 190 -9.38 -3.35 23.81
N PRO A 191 -8.37 -3.71 22.99
CA PRO A 191 -8.42 -4.94 22.21
C PRO A 191 -8.37 -6.20 23.09
N LEU A 192 -7.56 -6.19 24.16
CA LEU A 192 -7.48 -7.32 25.09
C LEU A 192 -8.78 -7.53 25.86
N LEU A 193 -9.37 -6.46 26.40
CA LEU A 193 -10.68 -6.52 27.06
C LEU A 193 -11.78 -6.93 26.07
N ALA A 194 -11.76 -6.40 24.84
CA ALA A 194 -12.72 -6.79 23.81
C ALA A 194 -12.59 -8.27 23.46
N GLY A 195 -11.38 -8.81 23.32
CA GLY A 195 -11.15 -10.23 23.08
C GLY A 195 -11.64 -11.10 24.24
N LEU A 196 -11.29 -10.76 25.48
CA LEU A 196 -11.75 -11.47 26.67
C LEU A 196 -13.28 -11.43 26.81
N LEU A 197 -13.90 -10.26 26.59
CA LEU A 197 -15.35 -10.11 26.67
C LEU A 197 -16.07 -10.85 25.53
N ALA A 198 -15.52 -10.81 24.32
CA ALA A 198 -16.03 -11.56 23.18
C ALA A 198 -15.96 -13.08 23.42
N GLY A 199 -14.99 -13.55 24.19
CA GLY A 199 -14.87 -14.95 24.63
C GLY A 199 -16.13 -15.50 25.29
N PHE A 200 -16.81 -14.72 26.15
CA PHE A 200 -18.08 -15.11 26.78
C PHE A 200 -19.26 -15.20 25.79
N GLY A 201 -19.08 -14.69 24.57
CA GLY A 201 -20.05 -14.73 23.48
C GLY A 201 -19.99 -15.97 22.60
N ILE A 202 -18.93 -16.78 22.73
CA ILE A 202 -18.62 -17.88 21.83
C ILE A 202 -19.37 -19.15 22.23
N ASN A 203 -19.66 -19.99 21.23
CA ASN A 203 -20.31 -21.29 21.39
C ASN A 203 -21.70 -21.27 22.04
N ARG A 204 -22.47 -20.20 21.83
CA ARG A 204 -23.82 -20.12 22.40
C ARG A 204 -24.79 -21.03 21.64
N PRO A 205 -25.64 -21.82 22.33
CA PRO A 205 -26.54 -22.77 21.68
C PRO A 205 -27.63 -22.09 20.85
N GLY A 206 -27.86 -20.79 21.02
CA GLY A 206 -28.98 -20.06 20.41
C GLY A 206 -29.03 -20.05 18.87
N ASN A 207 -27.94 -20.39 18.19
CA ASN A 207 -27.88 -20.52 16.73
C ASN A 207 -27.94 -21.97 16.22
N THR A 208 -28.03 -22.95 17.13
CA THR A 208 -28.02 -24.37 16.80
C THR A 208 -29.42 -24.80 16.36
N THR A 209 -29.54 -25.28 15.13
CA THR A 209 -30.82 -25.69 14.52
C THR A 209 -30.99 -27.21 14.48
N GLY A 210 -29.92 -27.95 14.67
CA GLY A 210 -29.90 -29.41 14.73
C GLY A 210 -28.49 -29.93 14.99
N SER A 211 -28.28 -31.21 14.73
CA SER A 211 -26.99 -31.87 14.75
C SER A 211 -26.84 -32.79 13.54
N VAL A 212 -25.59 -33.13 13.22
CA VAL A 212 -25.23 -34.08 12.17
C VAL A 212 -24.05 -34.92 12.67
N THR A 213 -24.13 -36.23 12.53
CA THR A 213 -22.98 -37.11 12.76
C THR A 213 -22.10 -37.05 11.52
N ALA A 214 -20.92 -36.47 11.64
CA ALA A 214 -20.03 -36.28 10.50
C ALA A 214 -18.71 -37.01 10.72
N ALA A 215 -18.17 -37.57 9.64
CA ALA A 215 -16.90 -38.27 9.66
C ALA A 215 -15.85 -37.66 8.72
N ALA A 216 -14.58 -37.71 9.15
CA ALA A 216 -13.40 -37.44 8.32
C ALA A 216 -12.62 -38.74 8.12
N VAL A 217 -12.32 -39.07 6.86
CA VAL A 217 -11.54 -40.26 6.49
C VAL A 217 -10.16 -39.84 6.03
N GLN A 218 -9.13 -40.42 6.62
CA GLN A 218 -7.73 -40.25 6.23
C GLN A 218 -7.19 -41.59 5.73
N GLY A 219 -7.02 -41.73 4.42
CA GLY A 219 -6.52 -42.98 3.82
C GLY A 219 -5.00 -43.15 3.94
N ASN A 220 -4.25 -42.06 4.04
CA ASN A 220 -2.78 -42.02 3.89
C ASN A 220 -2.29 -42.31 2.45
N VAL A 221 -1.02 -42.01 2.19
CA VAL A 221 -0.33 -42.29 0.91
C VAL A 221 0.53 -43.56 1.00
N PRO A 222 0.73 -44.29 -0.11
CA PRO A 222 1.63 -45.45 -0.15
C PRO A 222 3.11 -45.05 0.07
N ARG A 223 3.94 -46.00 0.54
CA ARG A 223 5.40 -45.79 0.68
C ARG A 223 6.09 -45.59 -0.67
N LEU A 224 7.21 -44.85 -0.68
CA LEU A 224 8.08 -44.61 -1.84
C LEU A 224 8.39 -45.90 -2.61
N GLY A 225 8.24 -45.88 -3.95
CA GLY A 225 8.63 -46.98 -4.84
C GLY A 225 7.62 -47.39 -5.92
N LEU A 226 6.38 -46.90 -5.86
CA LEU A 226 5.36 -47.13 -6.89
C LEU A 226 5.44 -46.09 -8.02
N ASP A 227 5.08 -46.47 -9.25
CA ASP A 227 4.90 -45.52 -10.36
C ASP A 227 3.69 -44.60 -10.14
N PHE A 228 3.59 -43.52 -10.92
CA PHE A 228 2.58 -42.48 -10.74
C PHE A 228 1.13 -42.98 -10.89
N ALA A 229 0.86 -43.98 -11.73
CA ALA A 229 -0.48 -44.52 -11.89
C ALA A 229 -0.86 -45.45 -10.73
N ALA A 230 0.09 -46.28 -10.29
CA ALA A 230 -0.05 -47.17 -9.13
C ALA A 230 -0.21 -46.38 -7.83
N GLN A 231 0.45 -45.22 -7.69
CA GLN A 231 0.28 -44.33 -6.54
C GLN A 231 -1.14 -43.75 -6.46
N ARG A 232 -1.65 -43.20 -7.56
CA ARG A 232 -3.02 -42.64 -7.61
C ARG A 232 -4.09 -43.67 -7.26
N ARG A 233 -3.92 -44.91 -7.73
CA ARG A 233 -4.83 -46.00 -7.39
C ARG A 233 -4.72 -46.40 -5.92
N ALA A 234 -3.51 -46.52 -5.40
CA ALA A 234 -3.29 -46.91 -4.01
C ALA A 234 -3.86 -45.90 -3.01
N VAL A 235 -3.85 -44.59 -3.32
CA VAL A 235 -4.50 -43.58 -2.47
C VAL A 235 -6.01 -43.81 -2.40
N LEU A 236 -6.68 -44.07 -3.53
CA LEU A 236 -8.11 -44.42 -3.53
C LEU A 236 -8.38 -45.70 -2.71
N ASP A 237 -7.64 -46.78 -2.99
CA ASP A 237 -7.82 -48.06 -2.30
C ASP A 237 -7.61 -47.93 -0.78
N ASN A 238 -6.71 -47.03 -0.35
CA ASN A 238 -6.48 -46.73 1.05
C ASN A 238 -7.71 -46.07 1.73
N HIS A 239 -8.35 -45.08 1.08
CA HIS A 239 -9.55 -44.43 1.63
C HIS A 239 -10.75 -45.37 1.67
N VAL A 240 -10.89 -46.20 0.64
CA VAL A 240 -11.89 -47.28 0.59
C VAL A 240 -11.71 -48.21 1.78
N ARG A 241 -10.50 -48.75 1.98
CA ARG A 241 -10.22 -49.67 3.09
C ARG A 241 -10.51 -49.06 4.47
N VAL A 242 -10.18 -47.78 4.69
CA VAL A 242 -10.49 -47.12 5.98
C VAL A 242 -12.00 -46.96 6.16
N THR A 243 -12.73 -46.64 5.09
CA THR A 243 -14.19 -46.51 5.12
C THR A 243 -14.88 -47.85 5.36
N GLU A 244 -14.44 -48.92 4.66
CA GLU A 244 -14.92 -50.29 4.86
C GLU A 244 -14.66 -50.78 6.29
N GLN A 245 -13.47 -50.50 6.83
CA GLN A 245 -13.13 -50.85 8.21
C GLN A 245 -14.05 -50.13 9.21
N ALA A 246 -14.30 -48.83 9.01
CA ALA A 246 -15.21 -48.08 9.86
C ALA A 246 -16.65 -48.63 9.82
N ALA A 247 -17.14 -48.99 8.63
CA ALA A 247 -18.45 -49.64 8.49
C ALA A 247 -18.52 -50.98 9.23
N GLN A 248 -17.46 -51.80 9.15
CA GLN A 248 -17.35 -53.07 9.88
C GLN A 248 -17.27 -52.88 11.40
N ASP A 249 -16.66 -51.80 11.85
CA ASP A 249 -16.55 -51.42 13.26
C ASP A 249 -17.85 -50.80 13.81
N GLY A 250 -18.88 -50.61 12.95
CA GLY A 250 -20.20 -50.13 13.33
C GLY A 250 -20.35 -48.61 13.35
N ALA A 251 -19.51 -47.88 12.61
CA ALA A 251 -19.68 -46.44 12.40
C ALA A 251 -20.95 -46.16 11.59
N HIS A 252 -21.68 -45.11 11.95
CA HIS A 252 -22.95 -44.75 11.32
C HIS A 252 -23.09 -43.22 11.17
N PRO A 253 -22.21 -42.58 10.37
CA PRO A 253 -22.28 -41.14 10.14
C PRO A 253 -23.45 -40.78 9.22
N ASP A 254 -23.98 -39.56 9.36
CA ASP A 254 -24.93 -38.99 8.40
C ASP A 254 -24.23 -38.48 7.14
N ILE A 255 -22.98 -38.02 7.25
CA ILE A 255 -22.15 -37.53 6.15
C ILE A 255 -20.68 -37.92 6.33
N VAL A 256 -19.99 -38.24 5.23
CA VAL A 256 -18.57 -38.60 5.24
C VAL A 256 -17.77 -37.69 4.33
N ILE A 257 -16.64 -37.18 4.82
CA ILE A 257 -15.72 -36.34 4.06
C ILE A 257 -14.43 -37.11 3.79
N TRP A 258 -14.13 -37.30 2.50
CA TRP A 258 -12.80 -37.69 2.04
C TRP A 258 -11.99 -36.45 1.66
N PRO A 259 -10.65 -36.50 1.77
CA PRO A 259 -9.78 -35.35 1.53
C PRO A 259 -9.72 -34.98 0.04
N GLU A 260 -9.06 -33.85 -0.22
CA GLU A 260 -8.65 -33.47 -1.57
C GLU A 260 -7.76 -34.58 -2.18
N ASN A 261 -7.95 -34.89 -3.47
CA ASN A 261 -7.23 -35.96 -4.16
C ASN A 261 -7.34 -37.35 -3.50
N ALA A 262 -8.41 -37.63 -2.74
CA ALA A 262 -8.72 -38.98 -2.29
C ALA A 262 -8.87 -39.95 -3.47
N SER A 263 -9.28 -39.44 -4.64
CA SER A 263 -9.17 -40.14 -5.93
C SER A 263 -8.58 -39.23 -7.00
N ASP A 264 -7.31 -39.43 -7.36
CA ASP A 264 -6.74 -38.79 -8.56
C ASP A 264 -7.13 -39.49 -9.88
N ILE A 265 -7.97 -40.53 -9.79
CA ILE A 265 -8.59 -41.20 -10.92
C ILE A 265 -10.02 -40.66 -11.03
N ASN A 266 -10.33 -40.03 -12.16
CA ASN A 266 -11.64 -39.45 -12.40
C ASN A 266 -12.73 -40.55 -12.43
N PRO A 267 -13.67 -40.59 -11.46
CA PRO A 267 -14.69 -41.64 -11.38
C PRO A 267 -15.76 -41.53 -12.46
N PHE A 268 -15.86 -40.42 -13.19
CA PHE A 268 -16.78 -40.29 -14.31
C PHE A 268 -16.24 -40.93 -15.59
N THR A 269 -14.93 -41.13 -15.69
CA THR A 269 -14.28 -41.74 -16.86
C THR A 269 -13.69 -43.12 -16.56
N ASN A 270 -13.57 -43.50 -15.28
CA ASN A 270 -13.06 -44.80 -14.84
C ASN A 270 -14.11 -45.55 -14.01
N GLN A 271 -14.65 -46.63 -14.57
CA GLN A 271 -15.71 -47.43 -13.93
C GLN A 271 -15.24 -48.16 -12.66
N ASP A 272 -13.97 -48.59 -12.59
CA ASP A 272 -13.44 -49.29 -11.41
C ASP A 272 -13.33 -48.35 -10.22
N ALA A 273 -12.87 -47.11 -10.43
CA ALA A 273 -12.84 -46.09 -9.40
C ALA A 273 -14.26 -45.74 -8.94
N ARG A 274 -15.20 -45.63 -9.88
CA ARG A 274 -16.62 -45.38 -9.58
C ARG A 274 -17.22 -46.47 -8.72
N ALA A 275 -17.01 -47.74 -9.10
CA ALA A 275 -17.57 -48.88 -8.39
C ALA A 275 -17.08 -48.96 -6.94
N LEU A 276 -15.79 -48.65 -6.69
CA LEU A 276 -15.26 -48.61 -5.33
C LEU A 276 -15.86 -47.50 -4.47
N ILE A 277 -16.04 -46.31 -5.04
CA ILE A 277 -16.63 -45.17 -4.32
C ILE A 277 -18.10 -45.45 -4.00
N ASP A 278 -18.86 -45.97 -4.98
CA ASP A 278 -20.26 -46.33 -4.78
C ASP A 278 -20.39 -47.44 -3.73
N ALA A 279 -19.52 -48.46 -3.76
CA ALA A 279 -19.47 -49.50 -2.73
C ALA A 279 -19.15 -48.93 -1.34
N SER A 280 -18.18 -48.01 -1.25
CA SER A 280 -17.83 -47.37 0.03
C SER A 280 -19.00 -46.57 0.60
N ALA A 281 -19.71 -45.81 -0.24
CA ALA A 281 -20.89 -45.04 0.18
C ALA A 281 -22.04 -45.96 0.60
N HIS A 282 -22.23 -47.07 -0.10
CA HIS A 282 -23.23 -48.09 0.24
C HIS A 282 -22.91 -48.80 1.56
N ASP A 283 -21.66 -49.23 1.77
CA ASP A 283 -21.25 -50.01 2.93
C ASP A 283 -21.29 -49.20 4.22
N ILE A 284 -20.94 -47.91 4.18
CA ILE A 284 -21.06 -46.98 5.32
C ILE A 284 -22.47 -46.40 5.48
N ASP A 285 -23.37 -46.65 4.52
CA ASP A 285 -24.75 -46.16 4.44
C ASP A 285 -24.89 -44.62 4.57
N ALA A 286 -23.95 -43.88 3.96
CA ALA A 286 -23.92 -42.41 4.03
C ALA A 286 -23.36 -41.77 2.76
N PRO A 287 -23.79 -40.55 2.39
CA PRO A 287 -23.19 -39.82 1.30
C PRO A 287 -21.73 -39.45 1.61
N ILE A 288 -20.84 -39.65 0.62
CA ILE A 288 -19.42 -39.35 0.72
C ILE A 288 -19.07 -38.17 -0.20
N LEU A 289 -18.45 -37.13 0.37
CA LEU A 289 -17.83 -36.04 -0.39
C LEU A 289 -16.39 -36.44 -0.76
N VAL A 290 -16.16 -36.72 -2.04
CA VAL A 290 -14.87 -37.23 -2.54
C VAL A 290 -14.11 -36.14 -3.29
N GLY A 291 -12.86 -35.90 -2.89
CA GLY A 291 -11.93 -35.07 -3.64
C GLY A 291 -11.35 -35.81 -4.83
N THR A 292 -11.61 -35.30 -6.03
CA THR A 292 -11.17 -35.88 -7.31
C THR A 292 -10.78 -34.82 -8.33
N LEU A 293 -10.09 -35.25 -9.38
CA LEU A 293 -9.83 -34.43 -10.56
C LEU A 293 -10.90 -34.70 -11.62
N THR A 294 -11.54 -33.65 -12.14
CA THR A 294 -12.47 -33.73 -13.27
C THR A 294 -12.01 -32.82 -14.42
N THR A 295 -12.60 -33.01 -15.60
CA THR A 295 -12.35 -32.15 -16.76
C THR A 295 -13.69 -31.81 -17.39
N ASP A 296 -13.95 -30.51 -17.58
CA ASP A 296 -15.12 -29.98 -18.27
C ASP A 296 -14.70 -29.27 -19.58
N GLU A 297 -15.64 -28.60 -20.25
CA GLU A 297 -15.34 -27.82 -21.47
C GLU A 297 -14.37 -26.64 -21.26
N VAL A 298 -14.17 -26.18 -20.02
CA VAL A 298 -13.26 -25.10 -19.68
C VAL A 298 -11.85 -25.64 -19.43
N GLY A 299 -11.74 -26.80 -18.79
CA GLY A 299 -10.48 -27.52 -18.58
C GLY A 299 -10.48 -28.41 -17.34
N ALA A 300 -9.28 -28.72 -16.86
CA ALA A 300 -9.10 -29.52 -15.65
C ALA A 300 -9.58 -28.78 -14.39
N ARG A 301 -10.24 -29.49 -13.48
CA ARG A 301 -10.82 -28.99 -12.24
C ARG A 301 -10.36 -29.83 -11.05
N ASN A 302 -10.16 -29.16 -9.93
CA ASN A 302 -10.05 -29.78 -8.62
C ASN A 302 -11.45 -29.75 -7.97
N THR A 303 -12.02 -30.92 -7.72
CA THR A 303 -13.46 -31.11 -7.53
C THR A 303 -13.76 -31.93 -6.29
N MET A 304 -14.59 -31.38 -5.42
CA MET A 304 -15.23 -32.13 -4.34
C MET A 304 -16.62 -32.57 -4.81
N GLN A 305 -16.84 -33.87 -4.98
CA GLN A 305 -18.06 -34.45 -5.56
C GLN A 305 -18.79 -35.33 -4.55
N VAL A 306 -20.10 -35.14 -4.41
CA VAL A 306 -20.95 -36.00 -3.56
C VAL A 306 -21.33 -37.28 -4.30
N PHE A 307 -21.16 -38.43 -3.64
CA PHE A 307 -21.65 -39.74 -4.05
C PHE A 307 -22.60 -40.29 -2.97
N ASN A 308 -23.79 -40.72 -3.37
CA ASN A 308 -24.84 -41.17 -2.45
C ASN A 308 -24.85 -42.71 -2.31
N PRO A 309 -25.33 -43.25 -1.17
CA PRO A 309 -25.38 -44.70 -0.91
C PRO A 309 -26.31 -45.48 -1.85
N ASP A 310 -27.23 -44.80 -2.54
CA ASP A 310 -28.11 -45.36 -3.56
C ASP A 310 -27.47 -45.43 -4.96
N GLY A 311 -26.20 -45.02 -5.09
CA GLY A 311 -25.45 -44.97 -6.35
C GLY A 311 -25.71 -43.71 -7.20
N THR A 312 -26.52 -42.76 -6.72
CA THR A 312 -26.70 -41.48 -7.40
C THR A 312 -25.53 -40.52 -7.10
N VAL A 313 -25.31 -39.57 -8.01
CA VAL A 313 -24.28 -38.54 -7.87
C VAL A 313 -24.96 -37.24 -7.47
N GLY A 314 -24.49 -36.62 -6.40
CA GLY A 314 -25.02 -35.37 -5.86
C GLY A 314 -24.36 -34.12 -6.42
N GLU A 315 -24.45 -33.04 -5.65
CA GLU A 315 -23.82 -31.75 -5.97
C GLU A 315 -22.29 -31.83 -5.91
N HIS A 316 -21.63 -30.80 -6.45
CA HIS A 316 -20.17 -30.70 -6.44
C HIS A 316 -19.71 -29.27 -6.15
N HIS A 317 -18.45 -29.16 -5.73
CA HIS A 317 -17.74 -27.90 -5.58
C HIS A 317 -16.43 -27.95 -6.36
N HIS A 318 -16.26 -27.02 -7.31
CA HIS A 318 -14.98 -26.76 -7.97
C HIS A 318 -14.18 -25.73 -7.16
N LYS A 319 -12.93 -26.08 -6.85
CA LYS A 319 -11.99 -25.19 -6.15
C LYS A 319 -11.86 -23.85 -6.85
N LYS A 320 -12.04 -22.75 -6.11
CA LYS A 320 -12.10 -21.39 -6.64
C LYS A 320 -10.79 -20.64 -6.48
N TYR A 321 -10.15 -20.72 -5.31
CA TYR A 321 -8.83 -20.11 -5.07
C TYR A 321 -7.74 -21.13 -5.34
N LEU A 322 -7.29 -21.16 -6.59
CA LEU A 322 -6.22 -22.04 -7.02
C LEU A 322 -4.87 -21.56 -6.51
N GLN A 323 -3.99 -22.50 -6.17
CA GLN A 323 -2.61 -22.22 -5.79
C GLN A 323 -1.80 -21.75 -7.02
N PRO A 324 -1.28 -20.51 -7.03
CA PRO A 324 -0.39 -20.04 -8.09
C PRO A 324 0.92 -20.84 -8.10
N PHE A 325 1.43 -21.12 -9.30
CA PHE A 325 2.65 -21.91 -9.56
C PHE A 325 2.57 -23.39 -9.17
N GLY A 326 1.43 -23.86 -8.64
CA GLY A 326 1.15 -25.26 -8.35
C GLY A 326 0.01 -25.78 -9.23
N GLU A 327 -1.21 -25.35 -8.97
CA GLU A 327 -2.41 -25.79 -9.69
C GLU A 327 -2.64 -25.02 -10.99
N THR A 328 -2.21 -23.75 -11.02
CA THR A 328 -2.25 -22.89 -12.19
C THR A 328 -0.93 -22.15 -12.32
N MET A 329 -0.52 -21.82 -13.54
CA MET A 329 0.73 -21.12 -13.83
C MET A 329 0.44 -19.74 -14.41
N PRO A 330 0.39 -18.68 -13.56
CA PRO A 330 0.21 -17.33 -14.04
C PRO A 330 1.39 -16.91 -14.92
N MET A 331 1.11 -16.20 -16.02
CA MET A 331 2.13 -15.71 -16.95
C MET A 331 3.11 -16.80 -17.43
N ARG A 332 2.58 -18.01 -17.72
CA ARG A 332 3.36 -19.19 -18.18
C ARG A 332 4.41 -18.84 -19.24
N ASP A 333 4.02 -18.12 -20.29
CA ASP A 333 4.91 -17.73 -21.40
C ASP A 333 6.10 -16.86 -20.97
N PHE A 334 5.94 -16.05 -19.92
CA PHE A 334 7.01 -15.23 -19.38
C PHE A 334 7.97 -16.08 -18.54
N PHE A 335 7.45 -16.85 -17.58
CA PHE A 335 8.29 -17.65 -16.69
C PHE A 335 9.00 -18.80 -17.39
N ALA A 336 8.41 -19.36 -18.46
CA ALA A 336 9.05 -20.41 -19.26
C ALA A 336 10.38 -19.94 -19.91
N LYS A 337 10.58 -18.63 -20.08
CA LYS A 337 11.86 -18.06 -20.56
C LYS A 337 12.95 -18.07 -19.49
N ILE A 338 12.57 -18.20 -18.21
CA ILE A 338 13.44 -18.08 -17.04
C ILE A 338 13.80 -19.47 -16.49
N THR A 339 12.82 -20.38 -16.42
CA THR A 339 13.00 -21.70 -15.81
C THR A 339 12.07 -22.75 -16.42
N ASP A 340 12.58 -23.97 -16.57
CA ASP A 340 11.81 -25.13 -17.03
C ASP A 340 10.90 -25.70 -15.92
N LEU A 341 11.04 -25.22 -14.66
CA LEU A 341 10.14 -25.60 -13.55
C LEU A 341 8.67 -25.23 -13.82
N VAL A 342 8.43 -24.35 -14.78
CA VAL A 342 7.10 -23.94 -15.22
C VAL A 342 6.27 -25.12 -15.72
N ASP A 343 6.90 -26.15 -16.27
CA ASP A 343 6.24 -27.34 -16.79
C ASP A 343 5.73 -28.28 -15.68
N LEU A 344 6.18 -28.10 -14.44
CA LEU A 344 5.67 -28.84 -13.28
C LEU A 344 4.32 -28.31 -12.78
N ALA A 345 3.98 -27.06 -13.11
CA ALA A 345 2.73 -26.47 -12.66
C ALA A 345 1.56 -26.85 -13.56
N GLY A 346 0.39 -27.06 -12.94
CA GLY A 346 -0.85 -27.37 -13.64
C GLY A 346 -1.42 -26.22 -14.45
N ASP A 347 -2.52 -26.52 -15.15
CA ASP A 347 -3.38 -25.54 -15.83
C ASP A 347 -4.85 -25.73 -15.43
N MET A 348 -5.08 -25.94 -14.13
CA MET A 348 -6.43 -26.07 -13.59
C MET A 348 -7.20 -24.74 -13.72
N LYS A 349 -8.51 -24.84 -13.86
CA LYS A 349 -9.42 -23.70 -14.03
C LYS A 349 -10.25 -23.48 -12.77
N PRO A 350 -10.37 -22.24 -12.27
CA PRO A 350 -11.06 -21.96 -11.02
C PRO A 350 -12.57 -22.13 -11.16
N GLY A 351 -13.22 -22.68 -10.15
CA GLY A 351 -14.67 -22.74 -10.05
C GLY A 351 -15.33 -21.38 -9.79
N ASP A 352 -16.63 -21.29 -10.06
CA ASP A 352 -17.45 -20.09 -9.85
C ASP A 352 -18.69 -20.34 -8.96
N GLY A 353 -18.87 -21.58 -8.48
CA GLY A 353 -20.02 -22.02 -7.71
C GLY A 353 -20.18 -21.39 -6.31
N PRO A 354 -21.27 -21.75 -5.60
CA PRO A 354 -21.68 -21.11 -4.34
C PRO A 354 -20.84 -21.48 -3.12
N GLY A 355 -19.86 -22.38 -3.25
CA GLY A 355 -19.03 -22.85 -2.13
C GLY A 355 -19.75 -23.80 -1.18
N VAL A 356 -20.87 -24.40 -1.60
CA VAL A 356 -21.65 -25.35 -0.80
C VAL A 356 -22.02 -26.58 -1.63
N VAL A 357 -22.26 -27.69 -0.94
CA VAL A 357 -22.91 -28.90 -1.44
C VAL A 357 -23.95 -29.37 -0.42
N THR A 358 -24.96 -30.11 -0.87
CA THR A 358 -25.99 -30.70 0.00
C THR A 358 -25.76 -32.20 0.17
N MET A 359 -25.72 -32.66 1.43
CA MET A 359 -25.51 -34.06 1.79
C MET A 359 -26.47 -34.46 2.91
N ALA A 360 -27.27 -35.51 2.72
CA ALA A 360 -28.27 -35.97 3.69
C ALA A 360 -29.16 -34.83 4.25
N GLY A 361 -29.54 -33.86 3.41
CA GLY A 361 -30.33 -32.69 3.81
C GLY A 361 -29.56 -31.58 4.55
N THR A 362 -28.26 -31.75 4.78
CA THR A 362 -27.37 -30.76 5.39
C THR A 362 -26.62 -29.96 4.32
N THR A 363 -26.61 -28.64 4.42
CA THR A 363 -25.78 -27.78 3.54
C THR A 363 -24.37 -27.65 4.09
N VAL A 364 -23.40 -28.23 3.40
CA VAL A 364 -21.98 -28.27 3.78
C VAL A 364 -21.19 -27.23 2.98
N GLY A 365 -20.54 -26.29 3.67
CA GLY A 365 -19.63 -25.32 3.04
C GLY A 365 -18.24 -25.89 2.83
N VAL A 366 -17.69 -25.74 1.62
CA VAL A 366 -16.42 -26.38 1.21
C VAL A 366 -15.37 -25.31 0.93
N ALA A 367 -14.19 -25.44 1.53
CA ALA A 367 -13.00 -24.68 1.16
C ALA A 367 -11.82 -25.65 1.05
N THR A 368 -11.39 -25.95 -0.17
CA THR A 368 -10.42 -27.00 -0.44
C THR A 368 -9.00 -26.49 -0.21
N CYS A 369 -8.24 -27.15 0.67
CA CYS A 369 -6.82 -26.92 0.86
C CYS A 369 -6.43 -25.45 1.09
N TYR A 370 -5.80 -24.80 0.10
CA TYR A 370 -5.35 -23.41 0.13
C TYR A 370 -6.48 -22.38 0.38
N GLU A 371 -7.72 -22.72 0.01
CA GLU A 371 -8.89 -21.83 0.09
C GLU A 371 -9.23 -21.40 1.51
N VAL A 372 -8.91 -22.22 2.53
CA VAL A 372 -9.18 -21.90 3.94
C VAL A 372 -8.55 -20.57 4.38
N SER A 373 -7.44 -20.20 3.75
CA SER A 373 -6.71 -18.96 4.05
C SER A 373 -7.40 -17.70 3.49
N PHE A 374 -8.41 -17.84 2.62
CA PHE A 374 -9.13 -16.73 1.98
C PHE A 374 -10.43 -16.41 2.70
N ASP A 375 -10.61 -15.14 3.05
CA ASP A 375 -11.78 -14.69 3.82
C ASP A 375 -13.10 -14.99 3.10
N GLN A 376 -13.10 -14.92 1.76
CA GLN A 376 -14.31 -15.09 0.98
C GLN A 376 -14.74 -16.54 0.80
N ALA A 377 -13.85 -17.53 0.95
CA ALA A 377 -14.19 -18.94 0.71
C ALA A 377 -15.38 -19.39 1.57
N PHE A 378 -15.23 -19.30 2.90
CA PHE A 378 -16.33 -19.64 3.80
C PHE A 378 -17.37 -18.54 3.96
N ARG A 379 -17.04 -17.26 3.81
CA ARG A 379 -18.08 -16.21 3.84
C ARG A 379 -19.09 -16.39 2.70
N THR A 380 -18.64 -16.77 1.51
CA THR A 380 -19.54 -17.11 0.40
C THR A 380 -20.38 -18.35 0.74
N ALA A 381 -19.78 -19.41 1.27
CA ALA A 381 -20.51 -20.61 1.68
C ALA A 381 -21.60 -20.32 2.73
N ILE A 382 -21.30 -19.53 3.77
CA ILE A 382 -22.27 -19.11 4.80
C ILE A 382 -23.38 -18.25 4.21
N ASN A 383 -23.06 -17.36 3.26
CA ASN A 383 -24.07 -16.56 2.58
C ASN A 383 -25.03 -17.42 1.75
N ASN A 384 -24.57 -18.58 1.28
CA ASN A 384 -25.34 -19.59 0.55
C ASN A 384 -25.91 -20.71 1.44
N GLY A 385 -25.94 -20.51 2.77
CA GLY A 385 -26.69 -21.38 3.68
C GLY A 385 -25.89 -22.48 4.36
N ALA A 386 -24.55 -22.49 4.28
CA ALA A 386 -23.75 -23.50 4.97
C ALA A 386 -24.06 -23.60 6.48
N GLN A 387 -24.42 -24.80 6.92
CA GLN A 387 -24.76 -25.15 8.31
C GLN A 387 -23.60 -25.80 9.05
N ILE A 388 -22.67 -26.39 8.31
CA ILE A 388 -21.39 -26.94 8.74
C ILE A 388 -20.35 -26.69 7.65
N LEU A 389 -19.06 -26.74 7.98
CA LEU A 389 -17.97 -26.48 7.04
C LEU A 389 -17.03 -27.67 6.94
N THR A 390 -16.32 -27.78 5.82
CA THR A 390 -15.25 -28.75 5.62
C THR A 390 -14.04 -28.14 4.92
N THR A 391 -12.84 -28.59 5.30
CA THR A 391 -11.56 -28.29 4.65
C THR A 391 -10.91 -29.58 4.17
N PRO A 392 -11.30 -30.12 3.00
CA PRO A 392 -10.63 -31.24 2.38
C PRO A 392 -9.25 -30.79 1.89
N THR A 393 -8.19 -31.55 2.17
CA THR A 393 -6.83 -31.12 1.83
C THR A 393 -5.88 -32.27 1.56
N ASN A 394 -4.94 -32.06 0.63
CA ASN A 394 -3.87 -32.98 0.34
C ASN A 394 -2.52 -32.43 0.83
N ASN A 395 -2.05 -32.92 1.97
CA ASN A 395 -0.75 -32.52 2.53
C ASN A 395 0.40 -33.44 2.12
N ALA A 396 0.15 -34.50 1.35
CA ALA A 396 1.18 -35.50 1.01
C ALA A 396 2.36 -34.88 0.26
N THR A 397 2.06 -33.87 -0.56
CA THR A 397 3.01 -33.08 -1.34
C THR A 397 4.04 -32.35 -0.49
N PHE A 398 3.77 -32.13 0.80
CA PHE A 398 4.57 -31.31 1.70
C PHE A 398 5.22 -32.09 2.84
N SER A 399 5.22 -33.42 2.76
CA SER A 399 5.98 -34.31 3.66
C SER A 399 5.69 -34.06 5.17
N ASP A 400 6.63 -34.44 6.04
CA ASP A 400 6.63 -34.12 7.47
C ASP A 400 7.03 -32.65 7.68
N SER A 401 6.06 -31.74 7.56
CA SER A 401 6.29 -30.29 7.68
C SER A 401 5.19 -29.55 8.45
N ASP A 402 5.52 -28.33 8.89
CA ASP A 402 4.65 -27.45 9.68
C ASP A 402 3.34 -27.04 8.96
N MET A 403 3.24 -27.26 7.63
CA MET A 403 2.13 -26.79 6.81
C MET A 403 0.76 -27.24 7.34
N THR A 404 0.63 -28.51 7.74
CA THR A 404 -0.65 -29.07 8.19
C THR A 404 -1.14 -28.39 9.49
N TYR A 405 -0.24 -28.08 10.42
CA TYR A 405 -0.58 -27.38 11.65
C TYR A 405 -0.95 -25.91 11.40
N GLN A 406 -0.25 -25.25 10.47
CA GLN A 406 -0.59 -23.90 10.03
C GLN A 406 -1.99 -23.85 9.41
N GLN A 407 -2.34 -24.84 8.57
CA GLN A 407 -3.65 -24.95 7.95
C GLN A 407 -4.75 -25.26 8.98
N LEU A 408 -4.49 -26.17 9.92
CA LEU A 408 -5.43 -26.47 11.01
C LEU A 408 -5.74 -25.23 11.86
N ALA A 409 -4.73 -24.39 12.16
CA ALA A 409 -4.93 -23.12 12.84
C ALA A 409 -5.87 -22.18 12.06
N MET A 410 -5.75 -22.15 10.73
CA MET A 410 -6.66 -21.38 9.87
C MET A 410 -8.08 -21.94 9.96
N SER A 411 -8.26 -23.27 9.84
CA SER A 411 -9.57 -23.92 9.98
C SER A 411 -10.24 -23.61 11.33
N ARG A 412 -9.47 -23.67 12.44
CA ARG A 412 -9.95 -23.30 13.78
C ARG A 412 -10.38 -21.84 13.88
N LEU A 413 -9.63 -20.92 13.28
CA LEU A 413 -10.02 -19.51 13.24
C LEU A 413 -11.26 -19.29 12.36
N ARG A 414 -11.42 -20.05 11.27
CA ARG A 414 -12.63 -20.01 10.44
C ARG A 414 -13.86 -20.55 11.16
N ALA A 415 -13.71 -21.57 11.99
CA ALA A 415 -14.79 -22.05 12.86
C ALA A 415 -15.32 -20.93 13.76
N LEU A 416 -14.39 -20.23 14.44
CA LEU A 416 -14.70 -19.04 15.25
C LEU A 416 -15.34 -17.92 14.44
N GLU A 417 -14.76 -17.55 13.29
CA GLU A 417 -15.26 -16.46 12.45
C GLU A 417 -16.69 -16.67 11.99
N THR A 418 -17.04 -17.91 11.65
CA THR A 418 -18.31 -18.25 11.01
C THR A 418 -19.35 -18.83 11.95
N ASP A 419 -18.97 -19.12 13.21
CA ASP A 419 -19.82 -19.81 14.19
C ASP A 419 -20.30 -21.16 13.64
N ARG A 420 -19.36 -21.97 13.13
CA ARG A 420 -19.62 -23.29 12.52
C ARG A 420 -18.58 -24.30 12.94
N ALA A 421 -18.99 -25.56 13.07
CA ALA A 421 -18.05 -26.66 13.12
C ALA A 421 -17.33 -26.81 11.77
N VAL A 422 -16.07 -27.23 11.80
CA VAL A 422 -15.24 -27.45 10.61
C VAL A 422 -14.66 -28.86 10.67
N ILE A 423 -14.93 -29.65 9.63
CA ILE A 423 -14.35 -30.99 9.46
C ILE A 423 -13.09 -30.82 8.60
N VAL A 424 -11.92 -31.16 9.13
CA VAL A 424 -10.67 -31.13 8.37
C VAL A 424 -10.34 -32.57 7.98
N ALA A 425 -10.46 -32.87 6.68
CA ALA A 425 -10.11 -34.18 6.13
C ALA A 425 -8.81 -34.04 5.34
N ALA A 426 -7.73 -34.65 5.83
CA ALA A 426 -6.40 -34.60 5.25
C ALA A 426 -6.00 -35.97 4.68
N THR A 427 -5.33 -35.98 3.51
CA THR A 427 -4.85 -37.24 2.90
C THR A 427 -3.78 -37.91 3.75
N SER A 428 -2.83 -37.13 4.28
CA SER A 428 -1.71 -37.62 5.11
C SER A 428 -1.23 -36.61 6.15
N GLY A 429 -1.85 -35.42 6.21
CA GLY A 429 -1.65 -34.44 7.28
C GLY A 429 -2.50 -34.77 8.50
N VAL A 430 -2.72 -33.78 9.36
CA VAL A 430 -3.65 -33.89 10.49
C VAL A 430 -5.08 -33.69 9.99
N SER A 431 -5.88 -34.75 10.05
CA SER A 431 -7.34 -34.65 10.02
C SER A 431 -7.83 -34.28 11.41
N ALA A 432 -8.91 -33.49 11.50
CA ALA A 432 -9.41 -32.99 12.77
C ALA A 432 -10.90 -32.66 12.75
N ILE A 433 -11.54 -32.81 13.90
CA ILE A 433 -12.88 -32.32 14.17
C ILE A 433 -12.78 -31.03 14.99
N VAL A 434 -13.27 -29.92 14.42
CA VAL A 434 -13.17 -28.58 15.00
C VAL A 434 -14.55 -28.05 15.35
N HIS A 435 -14.77 -27.68 16.61
CA HIS A 435 -16.02 -27.09 17.07
C HIS A 435 -16.15 -25.60 16.72
N PRO A 436 -17.37 -25.01 16.80
CA PRO A 436 -17.59 -23.59 16.52
C PRO A 436 -16.77 -22.60 17.37
N ASP A 437 -16.21 -23.04 18.51
CA ASP A 437 -15.31 -22.24 19.34
C ASP A 437 -13.83 -22.37 18.97
N GLY A 438 -13.52 -23.09 17.89
CA GLY A 438 -12.16 -23.35 17.43
C GLY A 438 -11.42 -24.40 18.27
N SER A 439 -12.06 -25.06 19.23
CA SER A 439 -11.48 -26.22 19.91
C SER A 439 -11.45 -27.44 18.99
N VAL A 440 -10.44 -28.29 19.19
CA VAL A 440 -10.27 -29.55 18.46
C VAL A 440 -10.62 -30.70 19.41
N SER A 441 -11.66 -31.47 19.09
CA SER A 441 -12.09 -32.62 19.91
C SER A 441 -11.34 -33.90 19.54
N GLN A 442 -11.09 -34.10 18.24
CA GLN A 442 -10.38 -35.24 17.69
C GLN A 442 -9.37 -34.78 16.65
N ALA A 443 -8.21 -35.44 16.61
CA ALA A 443 -7.18 -35.22 15.61
C ALA A 443 -6.40 -36.52 15.33
N SER A 444 -6.05 -36.76 14.07
CA SER A 444 -5.15 -37.86 13.68
C SER A 444 -3.68 -37.45 13.77
N GLY A 445 -2.78 -38.43 13.72
CA GLY A 445 -1.39 -38.22 13.36
C GLY A 445 -1.19 -37.98 11.86
N ILE A 446 0.01 -37.54 11.50
CA ILE A 446 0.44 -37.45 10.09
C ILE A 446 0.90 -38.84 9.60
N PHE A 447 0.75 -39.10 8.31
CA PHE A 447 1.18 -40.33 7.64
C PHE A 447 0.66 -41.64 8.26
N GLU A 448 -0.56 -41.62 8.81
CA GLU A 448 -1.28 -42.81 9.27
C GLU A 448 -2.72 -42.84 8.71
N PRO A 449 -3.33 -44.02 8.54
CA PRO A 449 -4.75 -44.10 8.25
C PRO A 449 -5.57 -43.78 9.51
N ALA A 450 -6.65 -43.01 9.38
CA ALA A 450 -7.52 -42.66 10.51
C ALA A 450 -8.97 -42.43 10.07
N TYR A 451 -9.90 -42.67 11.00
CA TYR A 451 -11.32 -42.36 10.88
C TYR A 451 -11.74 -41.58 12.12
N LEU A 452 -12.28 -40.38 11.93
CA LEU A 452 -12.77 -39.51 13.01
C LEU A 452 -14.27 -39.33 12.82
N GLU A 453 -15.07 -39.51 13.87
CA GLU A 453 -16.54 -39.41 13.82
C GLU A 453 -17.05 -38.70 15.07
N GLU A 454 -17.94 -37.73 14.89
CA GLU A 454 -18.58 -37.02 15.99
C GLU A 454 -19.93 -36.42 15.59
N GLU A 455 -20.85 -36.33 16.55
CA GLU A 455 -22.08 -35.55 16.41
C GLU A 455 -21.76 -34.04 16.58
N LEU A 456 -21.95 -33.27 15.50
CA LEU A 456 -21.62 -31.86 15.43
C LEU A 456 -22.86 -30.97 15.34
N PRO A 457 -22.86 -29.78 15.97
CA PRO A 457 -23.98 -28.87 15.90
C PRO A 457 -24.11 -28.23 14.50
N LEU A 458 -25.30 -28.31 13.92
CA LEU A 458 -25.68 -27.52 12.76
C LEU A 458 -26.09 -26.12 13.21
N ARG A 459 -25.54 -25.09 12.57
CA ARG A 459 -25.86 -23.70 12.91
C ARG A 459 -26.33 -22.91 11.72
N GLU A 460 -27.20 -21.95 11.98
CA GLU A 460 -27.67 -20.99 10.97
C GLU A 460 -27.37 -19.54 11.38
N GLY A 461 -27.56 -18.62 10.43
CA GLY A 461 -27.26 -17.21 10.62
C GLY A 461 -25.84 -16.82 10.21
N ARG A 462 -25.53 -15.54 10.38
CA ARG A 462 -24.28 -14.92 9.92
C ARG A 462 -23.70 -14.09 11.05
N THR A 463 -22.45 -14.34 11.41
CA THR A 463 -21.67 -13.50 12.34
C THR A 463 -21.49 -12.09 11.78
N PHE A 464 -21.05 -11.15 12.63
CA PHE A 464 -20.79 -9.79 12.16
C PHE A 464 -19.65 -9.77 11.13
N ALA A 465 -18.63 -10.62 11.29
CA ALA A 465 -17.53 -10.77 10.35
C ALA A 465 -18.01 -11.22 8.96
N VAL A 466 -18.93 -12.19 8.89
CA VAL A 466 -19.50 -12.63 7.61
C VAL A 466 -20.31 -11.51 6.95
N ARG A 467 -21.09 -10.73 7.73
CA ARG A 467 -21.96 -9.66 7.20
C ARG A 467 -21.18 -8.41 6.78
N TYR A 468 -20.23 -7.98 7.60
CA TYR A 468 -19.62 -6.64 7.53
C TYR A 468 -18.10 -6.66 7.58
N GLY A 469 -17.46 -7.82 7.74
CA GLY A 469 -16.00 -7.91 7.89
C GLY A 469 -15.23 -7.32 6.72
N SER A 470 -15.73 -7.49 5.49
CA SER A 470 -15.12 -6.90 4.29
C SER A 470 -15.19 -5.35 4.30
N ILE A 471 -16.32 -4.79 4.75
CA ILE A 471 -16.50 -3.33 4.86
C ILE A 471 -15.55 -2.79 5.94
N LEU A 472 -15.51 -3.44 7.10
CA LEU A 472 -14.61 -3.06 8.20
C LEU A 472 -13.14 -3.08 7.75
N GLN A 473 -12.73 -4.12 7.04
CA GLN A 473 -11.38 -4.24 6.49
C GLN A 473 -11.05 -3.11 5.51
N TRP A 474 -11.96 -2.78 4.57
CA TRP A 474 -11.76 -1.68 3.63
C TRP A 474 -11.68 -0.32 4.32
N LEU A 475 -12.51 -0.07 5.34
CA LEU A 475 -12.42 1.16 6.13
C LEU A 475 -11.05 1.28 6.81
N MET A 476 -10.54 0.18 7.39
CA MET A 476 -9.21 0.18 7.99
C MET A 476 -8.11 0.48 6.97
N VAL A 477 -8.19 -0.13 5.78
CA VAL A 477 -7.23 0.07 4.68
C VAL A 477 -7.22 1.52 4.20
N ILE A 478 -8.41 2.12 4.00
CA ILE A 478 -8.54 3.53 3.56
C ILE A 478 -7.92 4.47 4.59
N ILE A 479 -8.29 4.32 5.88
CA ILE A 479 -7.76 5.14 6.96
C ILE A 479 -6.23 5.03 7.02
N GLY A 480 -5.70 3.80 7.01
CA GLY A 480 -4.28 3.54 7.09
C GLY A 480 -3.50 4.14 5.92
N THR A 481 -4.01 3.94 4.70
CA THR A 481 -3.36 4.42 3.47
C THR A 481 -3.34 5.93 3.40
N VAL A 482 -4.48 6.60 3.65
CA VAL A 482 -4.56 8.07 3.64
C VAL A 482 -3.64 8.67 4.70
N CYS A 483 -3.66 8.15 5.92
CA CYS A 483 -2.78 8.65 6.99
C CYS A 483 -1.30 8.46 6.65
N ALA A 484 -0.92 7.30 6.09
CA ALA A 484 0.46 7.04 5.69
C ALA A 484 0.93 7.99 4.58
N LEU A 485 0.10 8.25 3.57
CA LEU A 485 0.41 9.20 2.49
C LEU A 485 0.59 10.62 3.04
N LEU A 486 -0.30 11.08 3.92
CA LEU A 486 -0.17 12.38 4.59
C LEU A 486 1.11 12.45 5.45
N ALA A 487 1.44 11.38 6.16
CA ALA A 487 2.65 11.32 6.99
C ALA A 487 3.94 11.36 6.15
N VAL A 488 3.99 10.60 5.05
CA VAL A 488 5.11 10.63 4.09
C VAL A 488 5.26 12.01 3.48
N TYR A 489 4.15 12.63 3.09
CA TYR A 489 4.15 13.99 2.55
C TYR A 489 4.70 15.00 3.57
N SER A 490 4.19 15.00 4.81
CA SER A 490 4.67 15.89 5.87
C SER A 490 6.16 15.74 6.16
N THR A 491 6.68 14.53 6.03
CA THR A 491 8.10 14.21 6.21
C THR A 491 9.00 14.81 5.13
N ARG A 492 8.49 14.93 3.88
CA ARG A 492 9.24 15.52 2.77
C ARG A 492 9.27 17.05 2.86
N VAL A 493 8.17 17.67 3.27
CA VAL A 493 8.09 19.14 3.46
C VAL A 493 9.09 19.62 4.52
N SER A 494 9.25 18.91 5.64
CA SER A 494 10.28 19.25 6.64
C SER A 494 11.74 19.02 6.19
N ARG A 495 11.97 18.38 5.05
CA ARG A 495 13.32 18.16 4.47
C ARG A 495 13.65 19.10 3.31
N GLY A 496 12.75 20.01 2.93
CA GLY A 496 12.94 20.99 1.85
C GLY A 496 14.07 22.00 2.10
N SER A 497 14.70 22.02 3.28
CA SER A 497 15.97 22.71 3.50
C SER A 497 17.13 21.89 2.90
N ALA A 498 17.31 21.96 1.59
CA ALA A 498 18.36 21.24 0.87
C ALA A 498 19.78 21.60 1.39
N PRO A 499 20.75 20.67 1.31
CA PRO A 499 22.14 20.97 1.62
C PRO A 499 22.75 21.85 0.52
N ARG A 500 23.29 22.99 0.95
CA ARG A 500 24.04 24.02 0.22
C ARG A 500 25.00 23.41 -0.81
N LYS A 501 24.77 23.62 -2.11
CA LYS A 501 25.86 23.59 -3.10
C LYS A 501 26.65 24.88 -2.92
N GLU A 502 27.93 24.77 -2.58
CA GLU A 502 28.86 25.90 -2.61
C GLU A 502 29.04 26.33 -4.07
N VAL A 503 28.18 27.24 -4.53
CA VAL A 503 28.53 28.11 -5.65
C VAL A 503 29.54 29.09 -5.09
N LEU A 504 30.78 29.00 -5.58
CA LEU A 504 31.87 29.91 -5.28
C LEU A 504 31.39 31.35 -5.54
N ARG A 505 31.02 32.09 -4.48
CA ARG A 505 30.64 33.50 -4.57
C ARG A 505 31.72 34.37 -3.93
N SER A 506 32.30 35.26 -4.72
CA SER A 506 33.13 36.37 -4.28
C SER A 506 32.30 37.29 -3.40
N LYS A 507 32.65 37.37 -2.12
CA LYS A 507 32.15 38.40 -1.22
C LYS A 507 32.79 39.73 -1.58
N GLU A 508 32.14 40.50 -2.44
CA GLU A 508 32.23 41.96 -2.35
C GLU A 508 30.99 42.45 -1.60
N LEU A 509 31.23 43.18 -0.50
CA LEU A 509 30.20 43.95 0.16
C LEU A 509 29.78 45.06 -0.81
N VAL A 510 28.64 44.89 -1.46
CA VAL A 510 28.01 45.94 -2.27
C VAL A 510 27.06 46.75 -1.38
N SER A 511 26.93 48.03 -1.73
CA SER A 511 26.07 49.05 -1.11
C SER A 511 24.63 48.60 -0.84
N SER A 512 23.93 49.38 0.00
CA SER A 512 22.49 49.31 0.28
C SER A 512 21.69 48.69 -0.88
N THR A 513 21.33 47.41 -0.75
CA THR A 513 20.58 46.60 -1.74
C THR A 513 19.30 47.29 -2.24
N ARG A 514 18.77 48.14 -1.37
CA ARG A 514 17.58 48.98 -1.52
C ARG A 514 17.68 50.06 -2.59
N GLU A 515 18.81 50.75 -2.71
CA GLU A 515 19.04 51.77 -3.77
C GLU A 515 19.27 51.14 -5.15
N SER A 516 19.57 49.84 -5.20
CA SER A 516 19.72 49.04 -6.42
C SER A 516 18.52 48.12 -6.69
N THR A 517 17.37 48.39 -6.06
CA THR A 517 16.13 47.62 -6.20
C THR A 517 15.17 48.32 -7.17
N LEU A 518 14.64 47.56 -8.14
CA LEU A 518 13.63 48.03 -9.09
C LEU A 518 12.29 47.31 -8.87
N VAL A 519 11.23 48.04 -8.55
CA VAL A 519 9.86 47.51 -8.50
C VAL A 519 9.19 47.71 -9.85
N ILE A 520 8.88 46.60 -10.52
CA ILE A 520 8.25 46.56 -11.84
C ILE A 520 6.75 46.43 -11.65
N ILE A 521 6.01 47.41 -12.18
CA ILE A 521 4.55 47.50 -12.08
C ILE A 521 3.95 47.49 -13.49
N PRO A 522 3.48 46.33 -13.99
CA PRO A 522 2.75 46.24 -15.24
C PRO A 522 1.39 46.95 -15.17
N THR A 523 1.05 47.72 -16.19
CA THR A 523 -0.23 48.44 -16.27
C THR A 523 -0.94 48.23 -17.60
N TYR A 524 -2.25 47.99 -17.53
CA TYR A 524 -3.15 48.01 -18.68
C TYR A 524 -4.55 48.44 -18.22
N ASN A 525 -4.97 49.66 -18.57
CA ASN A 525 -6.18 50.30 -18.05
C ASN A 525 -6.22 50.43 -16.52
N GLU A 526 -5.19 51.06 -15.95
CA GLU A 526 -4.98 51.19 -14.50
C GLU A 526 -4.94 52.65 -14.05
N ILE A 527 -5.55 53.58 -14.80
CA ILE A 527 -5.43 55.03 -14.57
C ILE A 527 -5.85 55.46 -13.15
N GLU A 528 -6.83 54.78 -12.56
CA GLU A 528 -7.31 55.07 -11.20
C GLU A 528 -6.38 54.48 -10.12
N ASN A 529 -5.77 53.33 -10.39
CA ASN A 529 -4.92 52.61 -9.43
C ASN A 529 -3.48 53.15 -9.42
N LEU A 530 -3.01 53.68 -10.54
CA LEU A 530 -1.60 54.03 -10.73
C LEU A 530 -1.06 55.07 -9.70
N PRO A 531 -1.73 56.20 -9.41
CA PRO A 531 -1.24 57.14 -8.40
C PRO A 531 -1.29 56.57 -6.98
N LEU A 532 -2.26 55.68 -6.70
CA LEU A 532 -2.42 55.06 -5.39
C LEU A 532 -1.29 54.06 -5.12
N ILE A 533 -1.01 53.17 -6.06
CA ILE A 533 0.00 52.12 -5.88
C ILE A 533 1.42 52.72 -5.83
N THR A 534 1.73 53.65 -6.73
CA THR A 534 3.04 54.32 -6.77
C THR A 534 3.28 55.17 -5.53
N GLY A 535 2.27 55.90 -5.06
CA GLY A 535 2.33 56.65 -3.81
C GLY A 535 2.58 55.76 -2.59
N ARG A 536 1.89 54.63 -2.48
CA ARG A 536 2.09 53.65 -1.39
C ARG A 536 3.46 52.99 -1.43
N VAL A 537 3.98 52.65 -2.61
CA VAL A 537 5.36 52.12 -2.75
C VAL A 537 6.37 53.18 -2.30
N ARG A 538 6.19 54.44 -2.71
CA ARG A 538 7.10 55.53 -2.33
C ARG A 538 7.05 55.83 -0.83
N GLU A 539 5.89 55.72 -0.19
CA GLU A 539 5.76 55.86 1.27
C GLU A 539 6.40 54.68 2.03
N ALA A 540 6.15 53.45 1.58
CA ALA A 540 6.64 52.24 2.24
C ALA A 540 8.15 52.03 2.08
N THR A 541 8.68 52.35 0.90
CA THR A 541 10.09 52.13 0.53
C THR A 541 10.62 53.30 -0.31
N PRO A 542 10.95 54.45 0.32
CA PRO A 542 11.38 55.66 -0.40
C PRO A 542 12.63 55.50 -1.27
N GLU A 543 13.50 54.56 -0.89
CA GLU A 543 14.75 54.16 -1.55
C GLU A 543 14.63 53.46 -2.91
N VAL A 544 13.54 52.74 -3.19
CA VAL A 544 13.49 51.84 -4.37
C VAL A 544 13.14 52.62 -5.63
N HIS A 545 13.55 52.09 -6.77
CA HIS A 545 13.17 52.64 -8.06
C HIS A 545 11.90 51.95 -8.54
N ILE A 546 11.05 52.67 -9.27
CA ILE A 546 9.78 52.14 -9.80
C ILE A 546 9.87 52.16 -11.32
N LEU A 547 9.53 51.04 -11.97
CA LEU A 547 9.32 50.96 -13.41
C LEU A 547 7.86 50.65 -13.70
N ILE A 548 7.14 51.61 -14.24
CA ILE A 548 5.81 51.40 -14.79
C ILE A 548 5.96 50.83 -16.20
N VAL A 549 5.41 49.64 -16.44
CA VAL A 549 5.42 49.00 -17.76
C VAL A 549 4.02 49.09 -18.35
N ASP A 550 3.79 50.10 -19.19
CA ASP A 550 2.50 50.37 -19.82
C ASP A 550 2.34 49.56 -21.11
N ASP A 551 1.34 48.66 -21.15
CA ASP A 551 1.07 47.80 -22.32
C ASP A 551 0.08 48.46 -23.31
N ASN A 552 0.38 49.70 -23.69
CA ASN A 552 -0.43 50.54 -24.60
C ASN A 552 -1.87 50.77 -24.10
N SER A 553 -2.01 51.30 -22.89
CA SER A 553 -3.32 51.52 -22.28
C SER A 553 -4.14 52.59 -23.02
N PRO A 554 -5.35 52.27 -23.54
CA PRO A 554 -6.20 53.24 -24.24
C PRO A 554 -6.90 54.27 -23.35
N ASP A 555 -6.90 54.08 -22.02
CA ASP A 555 -7.61 54.92 -21.06
C ASP A 555 -6.81 56.15 -20.59
N GLY A 556 -5.57 56.33 -21.07
CA GLY A 556 -4.67 57.39 -20.65
C GLY A 556 -3.72 57.02 -19.49
N THR A 557 -3.67 55.75 -19.07
CA THR A 557 -2.72 55.28 -18.03
C THR A 557 -1.28 55.63 -18.38
N GLY A 558 -0.86 55.47 -19.65
CA GLY A 558 0.49 55.82 -20.09
C GLY A 558 0.83 57.30 -19.90
N GLU A 559 -0.07 58.21 -20.27
CA GLU A 559 0.12 59.65 -20.06
C GLU A 559 0.16 60.04 -18.58
N ALA A 560 -0.59 59.30 -17.74
CA ALA A 560 -0.54 59.48 -16.29
C ALA A 560 0.81 59.00 -15.71
N ALA A 561 1.33 57.88 -16.20
CA ALA A 561 2.65 57.36 -15.83
C ALA A 561 3.76 58.37 -16.16
N ASP A 562 3.71 58.98 -17.36
CA ASP A 562 4.68 60.00 -17.78
C ASP A 562 4.70 61.22 -16.85
N LYS A 563 3.52 61.67 -16.40
CA LYS A 563 3.40 62.79 -15.45
C LYS A 563 4.02 62.44 -14.11
N LEU A 564 3.76 61.23 -13.59
CA LEU A 564 4.36 60.76 -12.33
C LEU A 564 5.89 60.66 -12.45
N ALA A 565 6.40 60.19 -13.58
CA ALA A 565 7.84 60.09 -13.83
C ALA A 565 8.54 61.45 -13.95
N ALA A 566 7.84 62.47 -14.45
CA ALA A 566 8.36 63.84 -14.49
C ALA A 566 8.50 64.46 -13.08
N GLU A 567 7.74 63.95 -12.10
CA GLU A 567 7.72 64.43 -10.71
C GLU A 567 8.65 63.64 -9.78
N ASP A 568 9.04 62.42 -10.16
CA ASP A 568 9.89 61.52 -9.36
C ASP A 568 11.05 60.96 -10.20
N ALA A 569 12.27 61.38 -9.88
CA ALA A 569 13.49 60.99 -10.61
C ALA A 569 13.82 59.48 -10.53
N ASN A 570 13.26 58.77 -9.54
CA ASN A 570 13.43 57.33 -9.35
C ASN A 570 12.22 56.54 -9.88
N LEU A 571 11.32 57.20 -10.62
CA LEU A 571 10.22 56.57 -11.32
C LEU A 571 10.47 56.63 -12.83
N HIS A 572 10.32 55.50 -13.48
CA HIS A 572 10.54 55.33 -14.91
C HIS A 572 9.33 54.71 -15.58
N VAL A 573 9.17 54.97 -16.88
CA VAL A 573 8.07 54.43 -17.69
C VAL A 573 8.64 53.72 -18.91
N LEU A 574 8.11 52.53 -19.19
CA LEU A 574 8.38 51.76 -20.39
C LEU A 574 7.06 51.50 -21.12
N HIS A 575 6.85 52.17 -22.25
CA HIS A 575 5.70 51.92 -23.12
C HIS A 575 5.98 50.77 -24.08
N ARG A 576 5.06 49.79 -24.12
CA ARG A 576 5.11 48.62 -25.00
C ARG A 576 4.01 48.69 -26.05
N GLU A 577 4.20 48.01 -27.17
CA GLU A 577 3.23 48.01 -28.29
C GLU A 577 2.01 47.06 -28.10
N GLY A 578 1.83 46.40 -26.95
CA GLY A 578 0.60 45.66 -26.62
C GLY A 578 0.52 44.17 -26.98
N LYS A 579 1.64 43.43 -27.13
CA LYS A 579 1.62 42.07 -27.75
C LYS A 579 1.95 40.88 -26.83
N GLY A 580 2.22 41.09 -25.54
CA GLY A 580 2.79 40.02 -24.68
C GLY A 580 2.01 39.62 -23.43
N GLY A 581 0.92 40.32 -23.08
CA GLY A 581 0.22 40.09 -21.80
C GLY A 581 1.13 40.28 -20.58
N LEU A 582 0.69 39.77 -19.41
CA LEU A 582 1.37 39.97 -18.13
C LEU A 582 2.83 39.45 -18.14
N LEU A 583 3.07 38.24 -18.69
CA LEU A 583 4.42 37.68 -18.83
C LEU A 583 5.32 38.60 -19.66
N GLY A 584 4.84 39.08 -20.80
CA GLY A 584 5.64 39.95 -21.66
C GLY A 584 5.95 41.30 -21.02
N ALA A 585 5.10 41.80 -20.13
CA ALA A 585 5.36 43.04 -19.39
C ALA A 585 6.47 42.83 -18.36
N TYR A 586 6.43 41.73 -17.60
CA TYR A 586 7.50 41.41 -16.66
C TYR A 586 8.83 41.09 -17.35
N ILE A 587 8.84 40.34 -18.47
CA ILE A 587 10.07 40.12 -19.25
C ILE A 587 10.69 41.45 -19.69
N ALA A 588 9.89 42.35 -20.29
CA ALA A 588 10.40 43.65 -20.72
C ALA A 588 10.92 44.51 -19.55
N GLY A 589 10.25 44.43 -18.38
CA GLY A 589 10.72 45.09 -17.17
C GLY A 589 12.01 44.48 -16.62
N PHE A 590 12.14 43.15 -16.65
CA PHE A 590 13.36 42.45 -16.26
C PHE A 590 14.53 42.80 -17.16
N GLU A 591 14.35 42.75 -18.48
CA GLU A 591 15.37 43.13 -19.46
C GLU A 591 15.82 44.57 -19.24
N TRP A 592 14.87 45.51 -19.09
CA TRP A 592 15.17 46.92 -18.82
C TRP A 592 15.96 47.11 -17.52
N GLY A 593 15.59 46.39 -16.46
CA GLY A 593 16.29 46.46 -15.17
C GLY A 593 17.69 45.85 -15.23
N LEU A 594 17.85 44.74 -15.96
CA LEU A 594 19.13 44.08 -16.17
C LEU A 594 20.10 44.98 -16.96
N GLU A 595 19.63 45.62 -18.04
CA GLU A 595 20.40 46.58 -18.85
C GLU A 595 20.88 47.81 -18.07
N LYS A 596 20.23 48.15 -16.95
CA LYS A 596 20.54 49.32 -16.12
C LYS A 596 21.20 48.99 -14.78
N ASP A 597 21.81 47.81 -14.68
CA ASP A 597 22.62 47.42 -13.54
C ASP A 597 21.88 47.31 -12.18
N TYR A 598 20.54 47.19 -12.18
CA TYR A 598 19.77 46.87 -10.96
C TYR A 598 20.09 45.47 -10.43
N GLN A 599 20.27 45.34 -9.12
CA GLN A 599 20.70 44.10 -8.47
C GLN A 599 19.54 43.26 -7.95
N VAL A 600 18.41 43.91 -7.65
CA VAL A 600 17.17 43.26 -7.21
C VAL A 600 16.02 43.78 -8.06
N LEU A 601 15.21 42.86 -8.61
CA LEU A 601 14.04 43.20 -9.40
C LEU A 601 12.81 42.60 -8.73
N CYS A 602 11.79 43.41 -8.50
CA CYS A 602 10.57 43.02 -7.81
C CYS A 602 9.37 43.05 -8.76
N GLU A 603 8.52 42.04 -8.66
CA GLU A 603 7.23 42.01 -9.33
C GLU A 603 6.15 42.51 -8.36
N MET A 604 5.32 43.45 -8.83
CA MET A 604 4.18 43.96 -8.07
C MET A 604 3.06 44.37 -9.02
N ASP A 605 1.88 43.79 -8.83
CA ASP A 605 0.70 44.12 -9.65
C ASP A 605 0.16 45.53 -9.31
N ALA A 606 -0.36 46.24 -10.31
CA ALA A 606 -0.87 47.60 -10.16
C ALA A 606 -2.20 47.70 -9.40
N ASP A 607 -2.93 46.58 -9.25
CA ASP A 607 -4.33 46.56 -8.76
C ASP A 607 -4.49 46.68 -7.24
N GLY A 608 -3.38 46.86 -6.51
CA GLY A 608 -3.38 47.02 -5.05
C GLY A 608 -3.62 45.76 -4.24
N SER A 609 -3.75 44.58 -4.88
CA SER A 609 -3.93 43.30 -4.19
C SER A 609 -2.71 42.90 -3.36
N HIS A 610 -1.52 43.35 -3.78
CA HIS A 610 -0.26 43.20 -3.07
C HIS A 610 0.07 44.47 -2.29
N ALA A 611 0.20 44.36 -0.96
CA ALA A 611 0.47 45.49 -0.09
C ALA A 611 1.93 45.98 -0.25
N PRO A 612 2.18 47.22 -0.73
CA PRO A 612 3.53 47.78 -0.81
C PRO A 612 4.23 47.84 0.55
N GLU A 613 3.46 47.99 1.63
CA GLU A 613 3.95 48.06 3.01
C GLU A 613 4.65 46.76 3.43
N GLN A 614 4.38 45.64 2.75
CA GLN A 614 5.00 44.33 3.01
C GLN A 614 6.24 44.06 2.14
N LEU A 615 6.66 44.99 1.26
CA LEU A 615 7.81 44.82 0.36
C LEU A 615 9.11 44.55 1.13
N HIS A 616 9.27 45.20 2.29
CA HIS A 616 10.43 45.02 3.16
C HIS A 616 10.68 43.55 3.55
N LEU A 617 9.63 42.74 3.71
CA LEU A 617 9.75 41.32 4.06
C LEU A 617 10.48 40.53 2.97
N LEU A 618 10.20 40.84 1.70
CA LEU A 618 10.83 40.18 0.57
C LEU A 618 12.31 40.60 0.48
N LEU A 619 12.58 41.90 0.60
CA LEU A 619 13.94 42.45 0.51
C LEU A 619 14.84 41.98 1.65
N GLU A 620 14.32 41.85 2.88
CA GLU A 620 15.09 41.31 4.01
C GLU A 620 15.58 39.88 3.77
N GLU A 621 14.81 39.03 3.10
CA GLU A 621 15.24 37.67 2.77
C GLU A 621 16.24 37.64 1.60
N ILE A 622 16.14 38.57 0.65
CA ILE A 622 17.18 38.81 -0.37
C ILE A 622 18.49 39.23 0.29
N ASP A 623 18.45 40.14 1.25
CA ASP A 623 19.63 40.58 2.02
C ASP A 623 20.26 39.42 2.81
N LYS A 624 19.44 38.48 3.29
CA LYS A 624 19.89 37.23 3.93
C LYS A 624 20.38 36.16 2.95
N GLY A 625 20.48 36.47 1.67
CA GLY A 625 21.09 35.63 0.66
C GLY A 625 20.14 34.80 -0.19
N ALA A 626 18.82 35.01 -0.12
CA ALA A 626 17.90 34.36 -1.04
C ALA A 626 18.14 34.85 -2.49
N ASP A 627 17.87 33.99 -3.46
CA ASP A 627 17.93 34.31 -4.89
C ASP A 627 16.54 34.64 -5.44
N LEU A 628 15.48 34.02 -4.87
CA LEU A 628 14.07 34.34 -5.11
C LEU A 628 13.30 34.35 -3.80
N VAL A 629 12.50 35.40 -3.57
CA VAL A 629 11.57 35.47 -2.45
C VAL A 629 10.16 35.66 -2.98
N ILE A 630 9.22 34.82 -2.50
CA ILE A 630 7.82 34.85 -2.90
C ILE A 630 6.98 35.30 -1.69
N GLY A 631 6.19 36.35 -1.89
CA GLY A 631 5.13 36.72 -0.96
C GLY A 631 4.02 35.68 -1.00
N SER A 632 3.85 34.92 0.08
CA SER A 632 2.98 33.75 0.14
C SER A 632 1.76 33.97 1.03
N ARG A 633 0.58 33.65 0.48
CA ARG A 633 -0.70 33.65 1.21
C ARG A 633 -0.86 32.45 2.14
N TYR A 634 -0.03 31.42 1.95
CA TYR A 634 -0.26 30.07 2.51
C TYR A 634 0.83 29.59 3.47
N VAL A 635 1.71 30.49 3.88
CA VAL A 635 2.63 30.28 5.01
C VAL A 635 2.06 30.86 6.32
N PRO A 636 2.55 30.44 7.50
CA PRO A 636 2.11 31.02 8.78
C PRO A 636 2.26 32.55 8.79
N GLY A 637 1.15 33.25 9.05
CA GLY A 637 1.08 34.72 9.02
C GLY A 637 0.60 35.31 7.69
N GLY A 638 0.51 34.52 6.62
CA GLY A 638 -0.10 34.93 5.35
C GLY A 638 -1.62 34.76 5.37
N GLU A 639 -2.33 35.65 4.69
CA GLU A 639 -3.79 35.66 4.67
C GLU A 639 -4.38 36.23 3.38
N THR A 640 -5.64 35.90 3.12
CA THR A 640 -6.45 36.49 2.05
C THR A 640 -7.62 37.27 2.65
N VAL A 641 -7.78 38.52 2.26
CA VAL A 641 -8.84 39.41 2.75
C VAL A 641 -9.91 39.59 1.68
N ASN A 642 -11.18 39.54 2.08
CA ASN A 642 -12.38 39.67 1.23
C ASN A 642 -12.63 38.56 0.21
N TRP A 643 -11.86 37.45 0.21
CA TRP A 643 -12.08 36.34 -0.72
C TRP A 643 -13.30 35.48 -0.37
N PRO A 644 -14.09 35.04 -1.37
CA PRO A 644 -15.06 33.95 -1.20
C PRO A 644 -14.37 32.64 -0.76
N ALA A 645 -14.92 31.94 0.23
CA ALA A 645 -14.33 30.72 0.79
C ALA A 645 -14.07 29.61 -0.25
N ASN A 646 -14.91 29.52 -1.29
CA ASN A 646 -14.72 28.58 -2.41
C ASN A 646 -13.51 28.94 -3.27
N ARG A 647 -13.23 30.23 -3.49
CA ARG A 647 -12.06 30.73 -4.22
C ARG A 647 -10.78 30.47 -3.42
N GLU A 648 -10.79 30.73 -2.12
CA GLU A 648 -9.66 30.46 -1.23
C GLU A 648 -9.34 28.96 -1.20
N LEU A 649 -10.36 28.11 -1.03
CA LEU A 649 -10.20 26.66 -1.02
C LEU A 649 -9.62 26.16 -2.36
N LEU A 650 -10.14 26.64 -3.50
CA LEU A 650 -9.64 26.26 -4.82
C LEU A 650 -8.17 26.66 -5.01
N SER A 651 -7.79 27.87 -4.59
CA SER A 651 -6.41 28.37 -4.73
C SER A 651 -5.43 27.65 -3.80
N ARG A 652 -5.83 27.36 -2.55
CA ARG A 652 -5.05 26.55 -1.60
C ARG A 652 -4.83 25.13 -2.14
N LEU A 653 -5.88 24.48 -2.64
CA LEU A 653 -5.79 23.14 -3.20
C LEU A 653 -4.96 23.11 -4.50
N GLY A 654 -5.11 24.12 -5.36
CA GLY A 654 -4.33 24.26 -6.60
C GLY A 654 -2.83 24.43 -6.33
N ASN A 655 -2.44 25.33 -5.44
CA ASN A 655 -1.04 25.49 -5.05
C ASN A 655 -0.48 24.25 -4.34
N ARG A 656 -1.30 23.60 -3.51
CA ARG A 656 -0.89 22.34 -2.88
C ARG A 656 -0.64 21.25 -3.91
N TYR A 657 -1.50 21.14 -4.92
CA TYR A 657 -1.32 20.22 -6.05
C TYR A 657 -0.01 20.51 -6.79
N ILE A 658 0.23 21.77 -7.17
CA ILE A 658 1.43 22.20 -7.90
C ILE A 658 2.69 21.85 -7.10
N SER A 659 2.73 22.20 -5.82
CA SER A 659 3.84 21.92 -4.92
C SER A 659 4.15 20.42 -4.80
N VAL A 660 3.10 19.58 -4.72
CA VAL A 660 3.23 18.11 -4.67
C VAL A 660 3.73 17.55 -6.00
N ALA A 661 3.10 17.96 -7.10
CA ALA A 661 3.38 17.45 -8.44
C ALA A 661 4.84 17.71 -8.83
N LEU A 662 5.30 18.94 -8.62
CA LEU A 662 6.66 19.38 -8.95
C LEU A 662 7.70 19.02 -7.88
N GLY A 663 7.26 18.74 -6.65
CA GLY A 663 8.19 18.48 -5.53
C GLY A 663 8.96 19.72 -5.06
N ALA A 664 8.42 20.91 -5.34
CA ALA A 664 9.08 22.20 -5.15
C ALA A 664 9.20 22.63 -3.68
N GLY A 665 8.31 22.16 -2.79
CA GLY A 665 8.36 22.51 -1.36
C GLY A 665 7.91 23.95 -1.02
N ILE A 666 7.44 24.72 -2.02
CA ILE A 666 6.86 26.06 -1.89
C ILE A 666 5.33 25.96 -1.74
N ASN A 667 4.72 26.76 -0.86
CA ASN A 667 3.29 26.72 -0.54
C ASN A 667 2.45 27.60 -1.46
N ASP A 668 3.00 28.67 -2.05
CA ASP A 668 2.30 29.59 -2.94
C ASP A 668 3.10 29.92 -4.21
N MET A 669 3.15 28.96 -5.14
CA MET A 669 3.90 29.11 -6.41
C MET A 669 3.18 29.98 -7.45
N THR A 670 1.94 30.40 -7.20
CA THR A 670 1.17 31.24 -8.13
C THR A 670 1.10 32.71 -7.74
N ALA A 671 1.66 33.11 -6.58
CA ALA A 671 1.71 34.51 -6.17
C ALA A 671 2.64 35.33 -7.07
N GLY A 672 2.21 36.53 -7.45
CA GLY A 672 2.94 37.48 -8.30
C GLY A 672 3.76 38.52 -7.53
N TYR A 673 3.74 38.50 -6.19
CA TYR A 673 4.56 39.40 -5.39
C TYR A 673 5.91 38.76 -5.11
N ARG A 674 6.95 39.19 -5.83
CA ARG A 674 8.24 38.49 -5.83
C ARG A 674 9.41 39.45 -5.84
N ALA A 675 10.52 39.02 -5.28
CA ALA A 675 11.80 39.68 -5.40
C ALA A 675 12.84 38.69 -5.94
N PHE A 676 13.53 39.11 -6.99
CA PHE A 676 14.53 38.33 -7.70
C PHE A 676 15.88 38.99 -7.54
N ARG A 677 16.90 38.18 -7.28
CA ARG A 677 18.27 38.62 -7.47
C ARG A 677 18.61 38.58 -8.97
N ARG A 678 19.38 39.57 -9.43
CA ARG A 678 19.86 39.68 -10.83
C ARG A 678 20.35 38.35 -11.40
N GLU A 679 21.20 37.63 -10.68
CA GLU A 679 21.86 36.43 -11.19
C GLU A 679 20.88 35.29 -11.49
N LEU A 680 19.73 35.25 -10.81
CA LEU A 680 18.68 34.30 -11.14
C LEU A 680 18.02 34.66 -12.48
N LEU A 681 17.73 35.95 -12.71
CA LEU A 681 17.10 36.39 -13.95
C LEU A 681 18.04 36.25 -15.16
N GLU A 682 19.33 36.51 -14.99
CA GLU A 682 20.36 36.28 -16.03
C GLU A 682 20.52 34.79 -16.39
N HIS A 683 20.17 33.89 -15.47
CA HIS A 683 20.21 32.45 -15.71
C HIS A 683 18.98 31.93 -16.47
N LEU A 684 17.86 32.63 -16.41
CA LEU A 684 16.60 32.17 -16.98
C LEU A 684 16.53 32.48 -18.48
N ASP A 685 16.22 31.46 -19.28
CA ASP A 685 15.84 31.64 -20.68
C ASP A 685 14.37 32.07 -20.77
N PHE A 686 14.13 33.37 -20.91
CA PHE A 686 12.79 33.97 -20.96
C PHE A 686 11.95 33.45 -22.13
N ASP A 687 12.54 33.10 -23.28
CA ASP A 687 11.81 32.63 -24.46
C ASP A 687 11.16 31.26 -24.25
N SER A 688 11.75 30.47 -23.34
CA SER A 688 11.31 29.12 -23.02
C SER A 688 10.25 29.06 -21.92
N LEU A 689 9.87 30.19 -21.31
CA LEU A 689 8.86 30.25 -20.25
C LEU A 689 7.45 29.95 -20.77
N SER A 690 6.63 29.31 -19.94
CA SER A 690 5.23 29.01 -20.27
C SER A 690 4.42 30.28 -20.52
N LYS A 691 3.84 30.38 -21.73
CA LYS A 691 3.00 31.52 -22.16
C LYS A 691 1.55 31.42 -21.68
N ALA A 692 1.22 30.43 -20.86
CA ALA A 692 -0.16 30.15 -20.42
C ALA A 692 -0.55 30.98 -19.19
N GLY A 693 -1.07 32.20 -19.42
CA GLY A 693 -1.61 33.04 -18.35
C GLY A 693 -0.57 33.37 -17.26
N TYR A 694 -0.95 33.32 -15.98
CA TYR A 694 -0.05 33.57 -14.85
C TYR A 694 0.81 32.36 -14.45
N ILE A 695 0.70 31.21 -15.14
CA ILE A 695 1.41 29.98 -14.75
C ILE A 695 2.92 30.08 -14.95
N PHE A 696 3.41 31.06 -15.72
CA PHE A 696 4.84 31.35 -15.83
C PHE A 696 5.48 31.56 -14.45
N GLN A 697 4.70 32.06 -13.47
CA GLN A 697 5.15 32.20 -12.09
C GLN A 697 5.52 30.86 -11.46
N VAL A 698 4.78 29.80 -11.78
CA VAL A 698 5.10 28.43 -11.34
C VAL A 698 6.33 27.92 -12.07
N ASP A 699 6.44 28.19 -13.38
CA ASP A 699 7.57 27.76 -14.22
C ASP A 699 8.89 28.37 -13.73
N VAL A 700 8.93 29.68 -13.51
CA VAL A 700 10.09 30.42 -12.98
C VAL A 700 10.53 29.87 -11.62
N ALA A 701 9.59 29.70 -10.68
CA ALA A 701 9.91 29.17 -9.35
C ALA A 701 10.39 27.72 -9.42
N PHE A 702 9.79 26.90 -10.28
CA PHE A 702 10.18 25.50 -10.45
C PHE A 702 11.58 25.36 -11.05
N ARG A 703 11.93 26.17 -12.06
CA ARG A 703 13.28 26.18 -12.66
C ARG A 703 14.32 26.66 -11.67
N ALA A 704 14.06 27.74 -10.94
CA ALA A 704 14.95 28.21 -9.88
C ALA A 704 15.29 27.09 -8.89
N ILE A 705 14.28 26.33 -8.43
CA ILE A 705 14.48 25.20 -7.51
C ILE A 705 15.23 24.04 -8.17
N LYS A 706 14.87 23.70 -9.42
CA LYS A 706 15.51 22.61 -10.18
C LYS A 706 17.00 22.88 -10.41
N ASP A 707 17.35 24.13 -10.67
CA ASP A 707 18.71 24.57 -10.96
C ASP A 707 19.52 24.87 -9.68
N GLY A 708 18.85 24.82 -8.52
CA GLY A 708 19.48 24.82 -7.19
C GLY A 708 19.61 26.19 -6.53
N PHE A 709 18.86 27.19 -6.99
CA PHE A 709 18.78 28.51 -6.35
C PHE A 709 18.01 28.46 -5.02
N ASP A 710 18.30 29.41 -4.11
CA ASP A 710 17.60 29.54 -2.83
C ASP A 710 16.29 30.31 -2.99
N VAL A 711 15.17 29.57 -2.92
CA VAL A 711 13.81 30.10 -3.02
C VAL A 711 13.12 30.08 -1.66
N ARG A 712 12.66 31.24 -1.18
CA ARG A 712 12.03 31.41 0.14
C ARG A 712 10.63 32.01 0.04
N GLU A 713 9.82 31.79 1.07
CA GLU A 713 8.48 32.37 1.21
C GLU A 713 8.40 33.29 2.42
N VAL A 714 7.74 34.44 2.27
CA VAL A 714 7.41 35.36 3.36
C VAL A 714 5.90 35.57 3.44
N PRO A 715 5.31 35.74 4.64
CA PRO A 715 3.87 35.94 4.76
C PRO A 715 3.45 37.29 4.17
N ILE A 716 2.42 37.28 3.31
CA ILE A 716 1.77 38.50 2.81
C ILE A 716 0.25 38.46 3.02
N THR A 717 -0.35 39.64 3.00
CA THR A 717 -1.79 39.84 2.98
C THR A 717 -2.22 40.14 1.54
N PHE A 718 -3.07 39.29 0.98
CA PHE A 718 -3.62 39.49 -0.37
C PHE A 718 -5.08 39.93 -0.27
N THR A 719 -5.38 41.16 -0.66
CA THR A 719 -6.74 41.71 -0.58
C THR A 719 -7.42 41.61 -1.95
N GLU A 720 -8.70 41.21 -2.00
CA GLU A 720 -9.46 41.28 -3.24
C GLU A 720 -9.61 42.75 -3.69
N ARG A 721 -9.19 43.05 -4.92
CA ARG A 721 -9.29 44.38 -5.54
C ARG A 721 -10.68 45.02 -5.40
N GLU A 722 -10.71 46.32 -5.18
CA GLU A 722 -11.93 47.12 -5.04
C GLU A 722 -12.49 47.63 -6.39
N LEU A 723 -11.67 47.65 -7.45
CA LEU A 723 -12.00 48.18 -8.79
C LEU A 723 -11.58 47.19 -9.91
N GLY A 724 -12.41 47.05 -10.97
CA GLY A 724 -12.17 46.21 -12.16
C GLY A 724 -12.83 44.81 -12.19
N GLU A 725 -12.95 44.15 -13.36
CA GLU A 725 -13.54 42.79 -13.56
C GLU A 725 -12.47 41.67 -13.75
N SER A 726 -12.74 40.47 -13.22
CA SER A 726 -11.74 39.40 -13.02
C SER A 726 -11.71 38.52 -14.26
N LYS A 727 -10.56 38.49 -14.96
CA LYS A 727 -10.41 37.80 -16.27
C LYS A 727 -10.21 36.27 -16.18
N LEU A 728 -10.47 35.64 -15.03
CA LEU A 728 -10.24 34.19 -14.85
C LEU A 728 -11.45 33.35 -15.31
N ASP A 729 -11.37 32.79 -16.51
CA ASP A 729 -12.29 31.74 -16.98
C ASP A 729 -11.79 30.33 -16.57
N GLY A 730 -12.71 29.40 -16.33
CA GLY A 730 -12.43 28.03 -15.88
C GLY A 730 -11.64 27.16 -16.88
N SER A 731 -11.61 27.57 -18.15
CA SER A 731 -10.79 26.97 -19.20
C SER A 731 -9.27 27.11 -18.92
N PHE A 732 -8.83 28.26 -18.40
CA PHE A 732 -7.41 28.54 -18.12
C PHE A 732 -6.83 27.73 -16.95
N VAL A 733 -7.64 27.42 -15.93
CA VAL A 733 -7.21 26.61 -14.78
C VAL A 733 -6.89 25.18 -15.22
N LYS A 734 -7.67 24.63 -16.16
CA LYS A 734 -7.49 23.28 -16.68
C LYS A 734 -6.18 23.15 -17.46
N ASP A 735 -5.89 24.10 -18.34
CA ASP A 735 -4.68 24.09 -19.17
C ASP A 735 -3.42 24.29 -18.31
N SER A 736 -3.51 25.16 -17.30
CA SER A 736 -2.43 25.39 -16.33
C SER A 736 -2.10 24.14 -15.50
N LEU A 737 -3.12 23.42 -15.03
CA LEU A 737 -2.92 22.17 -14.29
C LEU A 737 -2.38 21.06 -15.18
N LEU A 738 -2.78 21.01 -16.46
CA LEU A 738 -2.27 20.04 -17.42
C LEU A 738 -0.75 20.22 -17.66
N GLU A 739 -0.28 21.46 -17.84
CA GLU A 739 1.15 21.75 -17.99
C GLU A 739 1.95 21.34 -16.74
N VAL A 740 1.47 21.69 -15.55
CA VAL A 740 2.10 21.27 -14.29
C VAL A 740 2.14 19.74 -14.15
N THR A 741 1.09 19.06 -14.63
CA THR A 741 1.03 17.59 -14.62
C THR A 741 2.08 16.99 -15.55
N LYS A 742 2.25 17.54 -16.76
CA LYS A 742 3.30 17.10 -17.69
C LYS A 742 4.69 17.29 -17.10
N TRP A 743 4.98 18.46 -16.52
CA TRP A 743 6.27 18.74 -15.87
C TRP A 743 6.51 17.82 -14.68
N GLY A 744 5.48 17.58 -13.86
CA GLY A 744 5.54 16.64 -12.74
C GLY A 744 5.84 15.21 -13.19
N ILE A 745 5.15 14.70 -14.22
CA ILE A 745 5.37 13.36 -14.76
C ILE A 745 6.79 13.23 -15.34
N ALA A 746 7.25 14.20 -16.13
CA ALA A 746 8.60 14.20 -16.69
C ALA A 746 9.67 14.17 -15.59
N HIS A 747 9.53 15.04 -14.59
CA HIS A 747 10.46 15.13 -13.46
C HIS A 747 10.47 13.84 -12.62
N ARG A 748 9.31 13.24 -12.37
CA ARG A 748 9.21 11.97 -11.62
C ARG A 748 9.76 10.78 -12.42
N SER A 749 9.60 10.80 -13.75
CA SER A 749 10.19 9.78 -14.64
C SER A 749 11.72 9.83 -14.63
N GLU A 750 12.32 11.02 -14.65
CA GLU A 750 13.77 11.21 -14.50
C GLU A 750 14.26 10.68 -13.15
N GLN A 751 13.55 10.99 -12.05
CA GLN A 751 13.89 10.48 -10.70
C GLN A 751 13.84 8.94 -10.60
N VAL A 752 12.86 8.32 -11.26
CA VAL A 752 12.74 6.85 -11.30
C VAL A 752 13.87 6.23 -12.14
N SER A 753 14.25 6.87 -13.25
CA SER A 753 15.40 6.45 -14.07
C SER A 753 16.71 6.55 -13.30
N ASP A 754 16.96 7.66 -12.61
CA ASP A 754 18.16 7.86 -11.80
C ASP A 754 18.25 6.88 -10.63
N PHE A 755 17.13 6.64 -9.93
CA PHE A 755 17.04 5.64 -8.87
C PHE A 755 17.29 4.22 -9.40
N SER A 756 16.73 3.88 -10.57
CA SER A 756 16.97 2.58 -11.23
C SER A 756 18.43 2.42 -11.63
N GLY A 757 19.07 3.49 -12.09
CA GLY A 757 20.51 3.54 -12.37
C GLY A 757 21.38 3.33 -11.12
N GLU A 758 21.01 3.93 -9.98
CA GLU A 758 21.72 3.74 -8.71
C GLU A 758 21.52 2.33 -8.14
N VAL A 759 20.30 1.77 -8.19
CA VAL A 759 20.00 0.39 -7.78
C VAL A 759 20.75 -0.61 -8.66
N SER A 760 20.82 -0.37 -9.98
CA SER A 760 21.60 -1.18 -10.92
C SER A 760 23.11 -1.16 -10.58
N LYS A 761 23.66 0.00 -10.23
CA LYS A 761 25.07 0.13 -9.77
C LYS A 761 25.31 -0.55 -8.42
N LEU A 762 24.34 -0.55 -7.52
CA LEU A 762 24.44 -1.23 -6.22
C LEU A 762 24.35 -2.75 -6.38
N ALA A 763 23.44 -3.22 -7.23
CA ALA A 763 23.30 -4.62 -7.60
C ALA A 763 24.53 -5.13 -8.35
N SER A 764 25.11 -4.34 -9.27
CA SER A 764 26.33 -4.73 -9.98
C SER A 764 27.51 -4.90 -9.02
N ARG A 765 27.70 -3.96 -8.08
CA ARG A 765 28.74 -4.09 -7.04
C ARG A 765 28.54 -5.32 -6.16
N THR A 766 27.30 -5.63 -5.79
CA THR A 766 26.98 -6.79 -4.95
C THR A 766 27.19 -8.11 -5.71
N VAL A 767 26.95 -8.14 -7.03
CA VAL A 767 27.20 -9.31 -7.88
C VAL A 767 28.70 -9.51 -8.13
N ASP A 768 29.44 -8.41 -8.35
CA ASP A 768 30.90 -8.44 -8.52
C ASP A 768 31.61 -8.91 -7.24
N ASP A 769 31.09 -8.53 -6.05
CA ASP A 769 31.62 -8.94 -4.75
C ASP A 769 31.31 -10.40 -4.37
N LEU A 770 30.42 -11.09 -5.08
CA LEU A 770 29.95 -12.46 -4.76
C LEU A 770 30.46 -13.56 -5.70
N GLU A 771 31.32 -13.25 -6.68
CA GLU A 771 31.91 -14.20 -7.67
C GLU A 771 30.90 -15.19 -8.31
N LEU A 772 29.65 -14.76 -8.51
CA LEU A 772 28.63 -15.61 -9.13
C LEU A 772 28.85 -15.66 -10.65
N GLY A 773 29.34 -16.81 -11.15
CA GLY A 773 29.66 -17.04 -12.56
C GLY A 773 28.48 -16.96 -13.56
N ALA A 774 28.73 -17.36 -14.81
CA ALA A 774 27.94 -17.10 -16.04
C ALA A 774 26.40 -17.17 -16.00
N LYS A 775 25.77 -17.84 -15.01
CA LYS A 775 24.32 -17.81 -14.76
C LYS A 775 23.84 -16.43 -14.27
N ALA A 776 24.68 -15.67 -13.56
CA ALA A 776 24.38 -14.33 -13.07
C ALA A 776 24.22 -13.31 -14.22
N THR A 777 24.96 -13.47 -15.31
CA THR A 777 24.87 -12.60 -16.49
C THR A 777 23.53 -12.75 -17.22
N LYS A 778 22.96 -13.97 -17.25
CA LYS A 778 21.64 -14.22 -17.83
C LYS A 778 20.51 -13.64 -16.96
N ALA A 779 20.63 -13.77 -15.63
CA ALA A 779 19.73 -13.14 -14.67
C ALA A 779 19.81 -11.60 -14.73
N LYS A 780 21.01 -11.03 -14.91
CA LYS A 780 21.24 -9.59 -15.09
C LYS A 780 20.50 -9.03 -16.30
N ASN A 781 20.59 -9.72 -17.45
CA ASN A 781 19.89 -9.29 -18.65
C ASN A 781 18.36 -9.42 -18.48
N ALA A 782 17.87 -10.50 -17.90
CA ALA A 782 16.44 -10.70 -17.66
C ALA A 782 15.84 -9.69 -16.67
N ILE A 783 16.57 -9.30 -15.62
CA ILE A 783 16.14 -8.25 -14.68
C ILE A 783 16.14 -6.88 -15.37
N SER A 784 17.15 -6.58 -16.18
CA SER A 784 17.21 -5.34 -16.96
C SER A 784 16.05 -5.25 -17.95
N ASP A 785 15.75 -6.34 -18.65
CA ASP A 785 14.64 -6.41 -19.61
C ASP A 785 13.28 -6.29 -18.90
N PHE A 786 13.11 -6.91 -17.73
CA PHE A 786 11.91 -6.76 -16.92
C PHE A 786 11.71 -5.32 -16.41
N VAL A 787 12.77 -4.66 -15.94
CA VAL A 787 12.70 -3.25 -15.53
C VAL A 787 12.34 -2.37 -16.72
N ASN A 788 12.91 -2.63 -17.90
CA ASN A 788 12.56 -1.92 -19.13
C ASN A 788 11.10 -2.16 -19.53
N ASP A 789 10.61 -3.40 -19.49
CA ASP A 789 9.22 -3.74 -19.82
C ASP A 789 8.22 -3.13 -18.84
N VAL A 790 8.51 -3.13 -17.53
CA VAL A 790 7.69 -2.45 -16.52
C VAL A 790 7.68 -0.94 -16.76
N THR A 791 8.83 -0.35 -17.10
CA THR A 791 8.94 1.07 -17.43
C THR A 791 8.16 1.40 -18.70
N HIS A 792 8.18 0.51 -19.70
CA HIS A 792 7.43 0.65 -20.95
C HIS A 792 5.92 0.46 -20.75
N LEU A 793 5.51 -0.42 -19.83
CA LEU A 793 4.12 -0.65 -19.45
C LEU A 793 3.56 0.56 -18.70
N VAL A 794 4.32 1.12 -17.75
CA VAL A 794 3.98 2.35 -17.03
C VAL A 794 3.91 3.53 -18.01
N SER A 795 4.86 3.64 -18.94
CA SER A 795 4.87 4.66 -19.99
C SER A 795 3.66 4.55 -20.95
N ASN A 796 3.27 3.34 -21.34
CA ASN A 796 2.14 3.12 -22.25
C ASN A 796 0.78 3.30 -21.57
N THR A 797 0.70 3.04 -20.27
CA THR A 797 -0.51 3.28 -19.46
C THR A 797 -0.75 4.78 -19.23
N LEU A 798 0.29 5.60 -19.32
CA LEU A 798 0.23 7.07 -19.20
C LEU A 798 -0.03 7.79 -20.54
N LYS A 799 0.05 7.08 -21.67
CA LYS A 799 -0.21 7.60 -23.03
C LYS A 799 -1.62 7.28 -23.57
N ARG A 800 -2.42 6.52 -22.82
CA ARG A 800 -3.86 6.32 -23.03
C ARG A 800 -4.60 7.09 -21.95
#